data_AF-A0A2E8RXH9-F1
#
_entry.id   AF-A0A2E8RXH9-F1
#
_cell.length_a   1.000
_cell.length_b   1.000
_cell.length_c   1.000
_cell.angle_alpha   90.00
_cell.angle_beta   90.00
_cell.angle_gamma   90.00
#
_symmetry.space_group_name_H-M   'P 1'
#
loop_
_entity.id
_entity.type
_entity.pdbx_description
1 polymer ?
#
loop_
_entity_poly.entity_id
_entity_poly.type
_entity_poly.pdbx_seq_one_letter_code
_entity_poly.pdbx_strand_id
1 'polypeptide(L)'
;MRQFVQVYLCTVLLLFLACGSSDTGSVDTVASNDIAAPEDSTGEDIPTTGVDQNGSDVSACDEGTTQCGGDGIVEICQDGEWIVLQICDSPNICLNGLCQSNNLCEPGAVLGCLDAITLQRCAADGSGVENESCPEGEFCADGECSNKMCEPFTSHCKDLNTREYCNAEGDAYENAEACDPGSVCIDGSCQSGCVADYKFGSYVGCEYWTVDLDQYEDPFGDPEVVPHAVVLSNPGDIDANVVFESYSTTPVTVPNGVVPAGTAVVFEMPRHDLDGSGIFNRSIRIRADHPVLAAQFNPFNNEDVASNDGTLLLPRAVLGTEYYILSWPSGADISGVIPGLPSLPPQKGYVTIVAVEDGVTSVVVRVTGPVEATLDAVANDVIVPVSEYPAHATFAMNLEKGQVLQLMAKPATNLFGPESDLTGTYVSADKPIMAFGGHEEAVIRGYPPPGAGADTPCCAEHLEEQMLPTYALSGQVLCGKSPPRGNDPDLWRILAVDDVVVSTDPVQVSTDGNTVTGIALAHGTYLDIKTEDSFMATANGRILVGQYLVSQGSTDQNTGDPALIHGIPVEQWRDDYPILTPDGYSQDWLTVMKPKTGQVTLDGTPIDTSGFVSVGTTPYEVGWVAVTPGPHLVTGTEPFGLTEIGYSNAVSYGLAAGLNIKELAP
;
A
#
# COMPACT_ATOMS: atom_id res chain seq x y z
N MET A 1 -44.84 5.27 5.31
CA MET A 1 -44.94 6.24 6.42
C MET A 1 -43.62 6.99 6.67
N ARG A 2 -42.44 6.43 6.32
CA ARG A 2 -41.13 7.12 6.32
C ARG A 2 -41.03 8.36 5.40
N GLN A 3 -41.74 8.40 4.26
CA GLN A 3 -41.73 9.57 3.34
C GLN A 3 -42.53 10.81 3.82
N PHE A 4 -43.46 10.69 4.78
CA PHE A 4 -44.42 11.78 5.06
C PHE A 4 -43.99 12.77 6.13
N VAL A 5 -42.99 12.43 6.96
CA VAL A 5 -42.55 13.29 8.08
C VAL A 5 -41.35 14.16 7.68
N GLN A 6 -40.46 13.67 6.80
CA GLN A 6 -39.31 14.41 6.29
C GLN A 6 -39.72 15.52 5.30
N VAL A 7 -40.78 15.30 4.50
CA VAL A 7 -41.43 16.33 3.67
C VAL A 7 -42.03 17.46 4.52
N TYR A 8 -42.46 17.17 5.76
CA TYR A 8 -43.08 18.15 6.65
C TYR A 8 -42.06 19.11 7.28
N LEU A 9 -40.81 18.67 7.52
CA LEU A 9 -39.73 19.54 8.00
C LEU A 9 -39.26 20.54 6.92
N CYS A 10 -39.19 20.13 5.65
CA CYS A 10 -38.76 21.00 4.55
C CYS A 10 -39.77 22.09 4.15
N THR A 11 -41.05 21.91 4.47
CA THR A 11 -42.08 22.92 4.13
C THR A 11 -41.90 24.22 4.93
N VAL A 12 -41.24 24.15 6.10
CA VAL A 12 -40.96 25.33 6.95
C VAL A 12 -39.74 26.12 6.48
N LEU A 13 -38.77 25.46 5.82
CA LEU A 13 -37.55 26.10 5.31
C LEU A 13 -37.78 26.90 4.01
N LEU A 14 -38.76 26.50 3.20
CA LEU A 14 -39.11 27.13 1.92
C LEU A 14 -39.81 28.51 2.04
N LEU A 15 -40.18 28.96 3.24
CA LEU A 15 -40.97 30.19 3.45
C LEU A 15 -40.16 31.50 3.46
N PHE A 16 -38.83 31.47 3.35
CA PHE A 16 -37.99 32.68 3.43
C PHE A 16 -37.21 33.07 2.16
N LEU A 17 -37.37 32.33 1.05
CA LEU A 17 -36.73 32.66 -0.22
C LEU A 17 -37.75 33.21 -1.23
N ALA A 18 -38.24 34.43 -0.99
CA ALA A 18 -39.01 35.19 -1.95
C ALA A 18 -38.76 36.71 -1.80
N CYS A 19 -37.81 37.24 -2.58
CA CYS A 19 -37.69 38.62 -3.10
C CYS A 19 -36.25 38.79 -3.61
N GLY A 20 -35.94 39.32 -4.79
CA GLY A 20 -36.75 39.90 -5.86
C GLY A 20 -35.84 40.14 -7.07
N SER A 21 -36.45 40.05 -8.25
CA SER A 21 -35.87 40.30 -9.57
C SER A 21 -35.62 41.79 -9.84
N SER A 22 -34.56 42.12 -10.58
CA SER A 22 -34.59 43.23 -11.56
C SER A 22 -33.49 43.12 -12.62
N ASP A 23 -33.92 43.17 -13.88
CA ASP A 23 -33.16 43.22 -15.13
C ASP A 23 -32.22 44.43 -15.26
N THR A 24 -31.12 44.28 -16.02
CA THR A 24 -30.87 44.89 -17.35
C THR A 24 -29.38 45.17 -17.61
N GLY A 25 -28.88 44.65 -18.74
CA GLY A 25 -28.25 45.50 -19.77
C GLY A 25 -26.75 45.82 -19.69
N SER A 26 -26.04 45.27 -20.70
CA SER A 26 -25.19 45.98 -21.67
C SER A 26 -23.74 45.52 -21.78
N VAL A 27 -23.52 44.89 -22.93
CA VAL A 27 -22.27 44.71 -23.67
C VAL A 27 -21.51 46.02 -23.81
N ASP A 28 -20.19 46.00 -23.61
CA ASP A 28 -19.29 46.94 -24.24
C ASP A 28 -18.01 46.22 -24.73
N THR A 29 -17.80 46.36 -26.03
CA THR A 29 -16.64 45.92 -26.81
C THR A 29 -15.67 47.08 -27.01
N VAL A 30 -14.37 46.90 -26.74
CA VAL A 30 -13.27 47.70 -27.32
C VAL A 30 -12.05 46.76 -27.41
N ALA A 31 -11.76 46.16 -28.57
CA ALA A 31 -10.98 46.64 -29.72
C ALA A 31 -9.47 46.37 -29.62
N SER A 32 -9.02 45.74 -30.71
CA SER A 32 -7.70 45.31 -31.15
C SER A 32 -6.51 46.25 -30.91
N ASN A 33 -5.31 45.66 -30.88
CA ASN A 33 -4.21 46.09 -31.75
C ASN A 33 -3.25 44.92 -32.05
N ASP A 34 -3.11 44.62 -33.34
CA ASP A 34 -2.00 43.89 -33.95
C ASP A 34 -0.70 44.70 -33.87
N ILE A 35 0.46 44.07 -33.59
CA ILE A 35 1.76 44.41 -34.21
C ILE A 35 2.62 43.15 -34.34
N ALA A 36 3.22 43.02 -35.53
CA ALA A 36 3.98 41.91 -36.08
C ALA A 36 5.41 41.70 -35.51
N ALA A 37 5.97 40.55 -35.90
CA ALA A 37 7.32 40.02 -35.68
C ALA A 37 8.49 40.95 -36.06
N PRO A 38 9.69 40.60 -35.56
CA PRO A 38 10.84 40.45 -36.46
C PRO A 38 11.66 39.16 -36.23
N GLU A 39 12.19 38.61 -37.32
CA GLU A 39 13.30 37.65 -37.35
C GLU A 39 14.63 38.39 -37.11
N ASP A 40 15.59 37.79 -36.39
CA ASP A 40 16.87 37.31 -36.95
C ASP A 40 17.85 36.78 -35.85
N SER A 41 18.56 35.72 -36.24
CA SER A 41 19.88 35.18 -35.85
C SER A 41 20.36 35.14 -34.38
N THR A 42 20.65 33.93 -33.90
CA THR A 42 22.02 33.40 -33.68
C THR A 42 21.95 31.99 -33.10
N GLY A 43 22.45 31.00 -33.85
CA GLY A 43 22.68 29.63 -33.40
C GLY A 43 24.18 29.37 -33.25
N GLU A 44 24.56 28.64 -32.20
CA GLU A 44 25.90 28.07 -32.02
C GLU A 44 25.80 26.54 -32.03
N ASP A 45 26.57 25.94 -32.95
CA ASP A 45 26.71 24.52 -33.23
C ASP A 45 27.64 23.80 -32.25
N ILE A 46 27.34 22.52 -31.98
CA ILE A 46 28.22 21.52 -31.36
C ILE A 46 28.83 20.66 -32.48
N PRO A 47 30.16 20.45 -32.55
CA PRO A 47 30.78 19.79 -33.69
C PRO A 47 30.75 18.25 -33.61
N THR A 48 30.30 17.63 -34.69
CA THR A 48 30.53 16.22 -35.02
C THR A 48 31.78 16.13 -35.92
N THR A 49 32.72 15.26 -35.57
CA THR A 49 33.94 15.02 -36.35
C THR A 49 33.72 13.89 -37.35
N GLY A 50 33.66 14.25 -38.63
CA GLY A 50 34.03 13.39 -39.75
C GLY A 50 35.25 13.99 -40.44
N VAL A 51 36.24 13.16 -40.78
CA VAL A 51 37.36 13.56 -41.65
C VAL A 51 37.52 12.53 -42.77
N ASP A 52 37.75 13.09 -43.94
CA ASP A 52 37.76 12.52 -45.29
C ASP A 52 38.84 11.46 -45.56
N GLN A 53 38.52 10.62 -46.56
CA GLN A 53 39.47 9.79 -47.29
C GLN A 53 40.18 10.59 -48.39
N ASN A 54 41.53 10.54 -48.43
CA ASN A 54 42.29 10.06 -49.59
C ASN A 54 43.81 10.18 -49.39
N GLY A 55 44.53 9.09 -49.63
CA GLY A 55 45.91 9.12 -50.14
C GLY A 55 46.99 8.43 -49.31
N SER A 56 47.02 7.09 -49.35
CA SER A 56 48.22 6.22 -49.30
C SER A 56 49.44 6.66 -48.49
N ASP A 57 49.60 6.08 -47.29
CA ASP A 57 50.86 5.44 -46.91
C ASP A 57 50.61 4.36 -45.83
N VAL A 58 51.39 3.30 -45.95
CA VAL A 58 51.45 2.01 -45.23
C VAL A 58 50.98 2.04 -43.78
N SER A 59 50.11 1.08 -43.39
CA SER A 59 49.84 0.75 -41.99
C SER A 59 51.11 0.16 -41.35
N ALA A 60 52.04 1.02 -40.95
CA ALA A 60 53.21 0.58 -40.20
C ALA A 60 52.74 0.19 -38.80
N CYS A 61 52.76 -1.10 -38.54
CA CYS A 61 52.71 -1.62 -37.19
C CYS A 61 53.93 -1.09 -36.39
N ASP A 62 53.85 -1.12 -35.06
CA ASP A 62 54.97 -0.71 -34.22
C ASP A 62 56.02 -1.83 -34.18
N GLU A 63 57.25 -1.52 -34.62
CA GLU A 63 58.35 -2.50 -34.75
C GLU A 63 58.54 -3.33 -33.47
N GLY A 64 58.54 -4.66 -33.62
CA GLY A 64 58.71 -5.60 -32.51
C GLY A 64 57.45 -5.88 -31.68
N THR A 65 56.32 -5.23 -31.96
CA THR A 65 55.04 -5.62 -31.37
C THR A 65 54.53 -6.92 -31.97
N THR A 66 53.77 -7.68 -31.19
CA THR A 66 53.17 -8.96 -31.61
C THR A 66 51.65 -8.87 -31.61
N GLN A 67 51.00 -9.49 -32.59
CA GLN A 67 49.56 -9.61 -32.66
C GLN A 67 49.14 -11.03 -33.04
N CYS A 68 47.83 -11.30 -32.94
CA CYS A 68 47.26 -12.53 -33.48
C CYS A 68 46.75 -12.30 -34.89
N GLY A 69 47.34 -13.01 -35.85
CA GLY A 69 46.86 -13.11 -37.22
C GLY A 69 45.73 -14.14 -37.36
N GLY A 70 45.32 -14.43 -38.59
CA GLY A 70 44.36 -15.50 -38.89
C GLY A 70 44.90 -16.89 -38.55
N ASP A 71 44.01 -17.85 -38.25
CA ASP A 71 44.32 -19.27 -38.03
C ASP A 71 45.37 -19.59 -36.93
N GLY A 72 45.34 -18.89 -35.79
CA GLY A 72 46.16 -19.25 -34.62
C GLY A 72 47.65 -18.91 -34.77
N ILE A 73 47.96 -17.89 -35.56
CA ILE A 73 49.32 -17.45 -35.85
C ILE A 73 49.66 -16.20 -35.02
N VAL A 74 50.83 -16.18 -34.40
CA VAL A 74 51.42 -14.96 -33.84
C VAL A 74 52.22 -14.29 -34.94
N GLU A 75 51.90 -13.03 -35.21
CA GLU A 75 52.65 -12.17 -36.13
C GLU A 75 53.48 -11.17 -35.32
N ILE A 76 54.66 -10.82 -35.81
CA ILE A 76 55.49 -9.74 -35.29
C ILE A 76 55.62 -8.65 -36.34
N CYS A 77 55.58 -7.41 -35.91
CA CYS A 77 55.87 -6.30 -36.79
C CYS A 77 57.37 -6.23 -37.07
N GLN A 78 57.74 -6.38 -38.35
CA GLN A 78 59.10 -6.17 -38.80
C GLN A 78 59.14 -5.35 -40.09
N ASP A 79 59.94 -4.28 -40.09
CA ASP A 79 60.08 -3.33 -41.20
C ASP A 79 58.73 -2.70 -41.64
N GLY A 80 57.82 -2.52 -40.68
CA GLY A 80 56.48 -1.96 -40.91
C GLY A 80 55.47 -2.93 -41.51
N GLU A 81 55.81 -4.21 -41.65
CA GLU A 81 54.90 -5.27 -42.09
C GLU A 81 54.73 -6.36 -41.02
N TRP A 82 53.54 -6.93 -40.94
CA TRP A 82 53.28 -8.08 -40.08
C TRP A 82 53.82 -9.35 -40.74
N ILE A 83 54.80 -9.97 -40.09
CA ILE A 83 55.37 -11.25 -40.52
C ILE A 83 55.04 -12.34 -39.51
N VAL A 84 54.89 -13.57 -39.98
CA VAL A 84 54.60 -14.73 -39.12
C VAL A 84 55.81 -15.00 -38.21
N LEU A 85 55.61 -14.83 -36.89
CA LEU A 85 56.62 -15.13 -35.87
C LEU A 85 56.58 -16.61 -35.47
N GLN A 86 55.39 -17.13 -35.19
CA GLN A 86 55.17 -18.53 -34.80
C GLN A 86 53.72 -18.94 -35.06
N ILE A 87 53.50 -20.22 -35.33
CA ILE A 87 52.16 -20.82 -35.41
C ILE A 87 51.93 -21.53 -34.07
N CYS A 88 50.77 -21.31 -33.44
CA CYS A 88 50.45 -21.95 -32.19
C CYS A 88 50.06 -23.42 -32.44
N ASP A 89 50.91 -24.33 -31.98
CA ASP A 89 50.60 -25.76 -32.02
C ASP A 89 49.44 -26.08 -31.05
N SER A 90 48.49 -26.89 -31.51
CA SER A 90 47.38 -27.37 -30.68
C SER A 90 47.91 -28.03 -29.38
N PRO A 91 47.34 -27.72 -28.21
CA PRO A 91 46.08 -27.01 -27.96
C PRO A 91 46.22 -25.48 -27.75
N ASN A 92 47.38 -24.89 -28.03
CA ASN A 92 47.59 -23.45 -27.84
C ASN A 92 46.95 -22.65 -28.99
N ILE A 93 46.33 -21.53 -28.64
CA ILE A 93 45.83 -20.54 -29.59
C ILE A 93 46.62 -19.25 -29.45
N CYS A 94 46.59 -18.40 -30.47
CA CYS A 94 47.11 -17.04 -30.31
C CYS A 94 46.10 -16.21 -29.52
N LEU A 95 46.53 -15.71 -28.35
CA LEU A 95 45.80 -14.71 -27.57
C LEU A 95 46.75 -13.58 -27.22
N ASN A 96 46.35 -12.33 -27.49
CA ASN A 96 47.15 -11.12 -27.22
C ASN A 96 48.58 -11.17 -27.79
N GLY A 97 48.76 -11.73 -28.99
CA GLY A 97 50.06 -11.81 -29.66
C GLY A 97 51.02 -12.85 -29.09
N LEU A 98 50.53 -13.82 -28.30
CA LEU A 98 51.33 -14.92 -27.76
C LEU A 98 50.58 -16.24 -27.93
N CYS A 99 51.33 -17.33 -28.13
CA CYS A 99 50.74 -18.67 -28.05
C CYS A 99 50.46 -19.02 -26.59
N GLN A 100 49.19 -19.17 -26.26
CA GLN A 100 48.71 -19.48 -24.93
C GLN A 100 47.77 -20.68 -25.00
N SER A 101 47.77 -21.50 -23.95
CA SER A 101 46.84 -22.62 -23.83
C SER A 101 45.40 -22.11 -23.80
N ASN A 102 44.52 -22.66 -24.65
CA ASN A 102 43.10 -22.31 -24.67
C ASN A 102 42.28 -23.06 -23.60
N ASN A 103 42.93 -23.46 -22.51
CA ASN A 103 42.27 -24.29 -21.52
C ASN A 103 41.41 -23.39 -20.62
N LEU A 104 40.12 -23.71 -20.50
CA LEU A 104 39.16 -23.02 -19.64
C LEU A 104 39.54 -23.17 -18.16
N CYS A 105 40.17 -24.30 -17.82
CA CYS A 105 40.65 -24.67 -16.49
C CYS A 105 41.90 -25.54 -16.61
N GLU A 106 42.64 -25.75 -15.52
CA GLU A 106 43.81 -26.63 -15.53
C GLU A 106 43.37 -28.09 -15.79
N PRO A 107 43.86 -28.78 -16.84
CA PRO A 107 43.38 -30.12 -17.20
C PRO A 107 43.43 -31.11 -16.03
N GLY A 108 42.29 -31.75 -15.75
CA GLY A 108 42.14 -32.69 -14.64
C GLY A 108 42.03 -32.07 -13.25
N ALA A 109 42.08 -30.74 -13.11
CA ALA A 109 41.89 -30.08 -11.84
C ALA A 109 40.48 -30.32 -11.29
N VAL A 110 40.39 -30.58 -9.99
CA VAL A 110 39.11 -30.59 -9.26
C VAL A 110 38.62 -29.14 -9.15
N LEU A 111 37.38 -28.90 -9.56
CA LEU A 111 36.76 -27.57 -9.51
C LEU A 111 35.82 -27.42 -8.31
N GLY A 112 35.34 -28.52 -7.73
CA GLY A 112 34.46 -28.54 -6.57
C GLY A 112 33.28 -29.49 -6.77
N CYS A 113 32.24 -29.33 -5.96
CA CYS A 113 31.00 -30.11 -6.04
C CYS A 113 29.90 -29.29 -6.72
N LEU A 114 29.22 -29.87 -7.71
CA LEU A 114 28.05 -29.25 -8.34
C LEU A 114 26.80 -29.41 -7.47
N ASP A 115 26.65 -30.60 -6.89
CA ASP A 115 25.59 -30.97 -5.96
C ASP A 115 26.11 -32.07 -5.02
N ALA A 116 25.26 -32.57 -4.13
CA ALA A 116 25.63 -33.54 -3.10
C ALA A 116 26.19 -34.87 -3.63
N ILE A 117 26.06 -35.19 -4.93
CA ILE A 117 26.53 -36.46 -5.50
C ILE A 117 27.36 -36.28 -6.77
N THR A 118 27.68 -35.03 -7.16
CA THR A 118 28.34 -34.74 -8.43
C THR A 118 29.60 -33.90 -8.23
N LEU A 119 30.75 -34.51 -8.55
CA LEU A 119 32.06 -33.87 -8.55
C LEU A 119 32.34 -33.21 -9.90
N GLN A 120 32.81 -31.96 -9.88
CA GLN A 120 33.25 -31.25 -11.07
C GLN A 120 34.76 -31.30 -11.23
N ARG A 121 35.20 -31.68 -12.44
CA ARG A 121 36.61 -31.67 -12.84
C ARG A 121 36.76 -30.91 -14.14
N CYS A 122 37.93 -30.36 -14.35
CA CYS A 122 38.32 -29.90 -15.67
C CYS A 122 38.56 -31.11 -16.58
N ALA A 123 38.03 -31.06 -17.80
CA ALA A 123 38.26 -32.06 -18.83
C ALA A 123 39.76 -32.33 -19.01
N ALA A 124 40.12 -33.56 -19.39
CA ALA A 124 41.52 -33.97 -19.54
C ALA A 124 42.31 -33.17 -20.60
N ASP A 125 41.61 -32.50 -21.52
CA ASP A 125 42.18 -31.59 -22.52
C ASP A 125 42.06 -30.10 -22.14
N GLY A 126 41.49 -29.79 -20.96
CA GLY A 126 41.27 -28.44 -20.48
C GLY A 126 40.15 -27.68 -21.18
N SER A 127 39.39 -28.32 -22.08
CA SER A 127 38.42 -27.64 -22.96
C SER A 127 37.10 -27.25 -22.27
N GLY A 128 36.82 -27.78 -21.08
CA GLY A 128 35.57 -27.56 -20.37
C GLY A 128 35.49 -28.25 -19.02
N VAL A 129 34.31 -28.18 -18.39
CA VAL A 129 34.02 -28.86 -17.11
C VAL A 129 33.32 -30.19 -17.39
N GLU A 130 33.83 -31.26 -16.79
CA GLU A 130 33.22 -32.59 -16.76
C GLU A 130 32.61 -32.85 -15.38
N ASN A 131 31.43 -33.47 -15.39
CA ASN A 131 30.70 -33.85 -14.19
C ASN A 131 30.85 -35.37 -13.98
N GLU A 132 31.36 -35.76 -12.82
CA GLU A 132 31.54 -37.15 -12.39
C GLU A 132 30.59 -37.43 -11.23
N SER A 133 29.68 -38.40 -11.40
CA SER A 133 28.83 -38.86 -10.29
C SER A 133 29.67 -39.66 -9.29
N CYS A 134 29.50 -39.36 -8.00
CA CYS A 134 30.15 -40.10 -6.94
C CYS A 134 29.70 -41.57 -6.92
N PRO A 135 30.58 -42.50 -6.48
CA PRO A 135 30.24 -43.91 -6.29
C PRO A 135 28.99 -44.13 -5.42
N GLU A 136 28.34 -45.27 -5.59
CA GLU A 136 27.14 -45.63 -4.82
C GLU A 136 27.45 -45.62 -3.31
N GLY A 137 26.81 -44.72 -2.57
CA GLY A 137 27.02 -44.52 -1.13
C GLY A 137 28.02 -43.42 -0.75
N GLU A 138 28.57 -42.69 -1.73
CA GLU A 138 29.43 -41.52 -1.51
C GLU A 138 28.72 -40.21 -1.93
N PHE A 139 29.10 -39.12 -1.28
CA PHE A 139 28.63 -37.76 -1.49
C PHE A 139 29.82 -36.86 -1.83
N CYS A 140 29.58 -35.84 -2.66
CA CYS A 140 30.59 -34.85 -2.96
C CYS A 140 30.62 -33.79 -1.86
N ALA A 141 31.73 -33.71 -1.14
CA ALA A 141 32.02 -32.67 -0.15
C ALA A 141 33.48 -32.21 -0.31
N ASP A 142 33.74 -30.92 -0.17
CA ASP A 142 35.09 -30.33 -0.32
C ASP A 142 35.84 -30.69 -1.62
N GLY A 143 35.11 -31.00 -2.70
CA GLY A 143 35.72 -31.41 -3.98
C GLY A 143 36.24 -32.86 -3.98
N GLU A 144 35.77 -33.70 -3.07
CA GLU A 144 36.06 -35.13 -3.07
C GLU A 144 34.78 -35.94 -2.89
N CYS A 145 34.67 -37.06 -3.62
CA CYS A 145 33.66 -38.07 -3.32
C CYS A 145 34.12 -38.83 -2.07
N SER A 146 33.30 -38.77 -1.03
CA SER A 146 33.58 -39.46 0.23
C SER A 146 32.26 -39.92 0.86
N ASN A 147 32.36 -40.75 1.88
CA ASN A 147 31.22 -41.15 2.70
C ASN A 147 30.73 -40.04 3.66
N LYS A 148 31.26 -38.80 3.56
CA LYS A 148 30.77 -37.66 4.32
C LYS A 148 29.56 -37.04 3.64
N MET A 149 28.40 -37.24 4.24
CA MET A 149 27.12 -36.67 3.85
C MET A 149 27.00 -35.18 4.24
N CYS A 150 27.65 -34.77 5.33
CA CYS A 150 27.53 -33.44 5.89
C CYS A 150 28.81 -33.01 6.64
N GLU A 151 28.95 -31.71 6.90
CA GLU A 151 30.06 -31.18 7.70
C GLU A 151 29.88 -31.54 9.19
N PRO A 152 30.84 -32.24 9.82
CA PRO A 152 30.71 -32.66 11.21
C PRO A 152 30.34 -31.51 12.16
N PHE A 153 29.38 -31.76 13.06
CA PHE A 153 28.86 -30.80 14.05
C PHE A 153 28.12 -29.58 13.49
N THR A 154 27.84 -29.54 12.18
CA THR A 154 26.95 -28.51 11.62
C THR A 154 25.49 -28.89 11.82
N SER A 155 24.62 -27.90 11.88
CA SER A 155 23.18 -28.10 11.98
C SER A 155 22.49 -27.94 10.63
N HIS A 156 21.43 -28.71 10.44
CA HIS A 156 20.60 -28.76 9.24
C HIS A 156 19.12 -28.76 9.63
N CYS A 157 18.26 -28.23 8.76
CA CYS A 157 16.82 -28.30 8.95
C CYS A 157 16.27 -29.52 8.25
N LYS A 158 15.90 -30.53 9.03
CA LYS A 158 15.25 -31.73 8.51
C LYS A 158 13.90 -31.40 7.89
N ASP A 159 13.15 -30.52 8.56
CA ASP A 159 11.88 -29.94 8.15
C ASP A 159 11.70 -28.58 8.85
N LEU A 160 10.58 -27.89 8.59
CA LEU A 160 10.31 -26.56 9.16
C LEU A 160 10.26 -26.54 10.69
N ASN A 161 10.05 -27.67 11.35
CA ASN A 161 9.89 -27.71 12.81
C ASN A 161 11.02 -28.49 13.50
N THR A 162 11.99 -29.01 12.75
CA THR A 162 12.97 -29.95 13.28
C THR A 162 14.37 -29.61 12.78
N ARG A 163 15.26 -29.27 13.73
CA ARG A 163 16.70 -29.14 13.49
C ARG A 163 17.38 -30.45 13.82
N GLU A 164 18.36 -30.86 13.03
CA GLU A 164 19.25 -31.99 13.30
C GLU A 164 20.72 -31.58 13.15
N TYR A 165 21.62 -32.43 13.64
CA TYR A 165 23.06 -32.18 13.66
C TYR A 165 23.82 -33.26 12.92
N CYS A 166 24.80 -32.87 12.13
CA CYS A 166 25.74 -33.82 11.55
C CYS A 166 26.61 -34.44 12.65
N ASN A 167 26.75 -35.76 12.66
CA ASN A 167 27.57 -36.49 13.62
C ASN A 167 29.08 -36.18 13.45
N ALA A 168 29.91 -36.68 14.36
CA ALA A 168 31.36 -36.43 14.33
C ALA A 168 32.06 -37.04 13.11
N GLU A 169 31.52 -38.14 12.60
CA GLU A 169 32.01 -38.87 11.43
C GLU A 169 31.65 -38.20 10.10
N GLY A 170 30.64 -37.32 10.10
CA GLY A 170 30.15 -36.63 8.91
C GLY A 170 29.23 -37.47 8.02
N ASP A 171 28.86 -38.67 8.44
CA ASP A 171 28.18 -39.68 7.60
C ASP A 171 26.69 -39.84 7.91
N ALA A 172 26.17 -39.14 8.94
CA ALA A 172 24.75 -39.11 9.26
C ALA A 172 24.33 -37.82 10.00
N TYR A 173 23.06 -37.44 9.81
CA TYR A 173 22.38 -36.50 10.71
C TYR A 173 21.76 -37.24 11.90
N GLU A 174 21.96 -36.71 13.09
CA GLU A 174 21.49 -37.23 14.37
C GLU A 174 20.95 -36.09 15.25
N ASN A 175 20.41 -36.43 16.43
CA ASN A 175 19.92 -35.45 17.42
C ASN A 175 18.86 -34.49 16.84
N ALA A 176 17.84 -35.05 16.21
CA ALA A 176 16.68 -34.29 15.77
C ALA A 176 15.95 -33.65 16.98
N GLU A 177 15.96 -32.33 17.02
CA GLU A 177 15.34 -31.47 18.03
C GLU A 177 14.22 -30.68 17.39
N ALA A 178 13.02 -30.75 17.98
CA ALA A 178 11.93 -29.87 17.58
C ALA A 178 12.27 -28.42 17.97
N CYS A 179 12.00 -27.48 17.09
CA CYS A 179 12.06 -26.07 17.42
C CYS A 179 11.01 -25.72 18.49
N ASP A 180 11.32 -24.72 19.31
CA ASP A 180 10.36 -24.23 20.30
C ASP A 180 9.08 -23.73 19.59
N PRO A 181 7.90 -23.84 20.23
CA PRO A 181 6.65 -23.31 19.67
C PRO A 181 6.80 -21.85 19.19
N GLY A 182 6.36 -21.57 17.97
CA GLY A 182 6.52 -20.25 17.34
C GLY A 182 7.90 -20.01 16.69
N SER A 183 8.70 -21.07 16.54
CA SER A 183 9.98 -21.04 15.81
C SER A 183 9.99 -22.09 14.71
N VAL A 184 10.61 -21.74 13.59
CA VAL A 184 10.83 -22.62 12.44
C VAL A 184 12.33 -22.78 12.20
N CYS A 185 12.73 -23.94 11.69
CA CYS A 185 14.11 -24.19 11.33
C CYS A 185 14.41 -23.56 9.96
N ILE A 186 15.33 -22.60 9.94
CA ILE A 186 15.89 -22.00 8.72
C ILE A 186 17.41 -22.00 8.83
N ASP A 187 18.08 -22.43 7.76
CA ASP A 187 19.55 -22.50 7.66
C ASP A 187 20.20 -23.20 8.85
N GLY A 188 19.62 -24.33 9.25
CA GLY A 188 20.10 -25.12 10.38
C GLY A 188 19.88 -24.47 11.75
N SER A 189 19.06 -23.43 11.86
CA SER A 189 18.79 -22.72 13.13
C SER A 189 17.29 -22.59 13.38
N CYS A 190 16.84 -22.89 14.59
CA CYS A 190 15.49 -22.56 15.02
C CYS A 190 15.41 -21.04 15.23
N GLN A 191 14.70 -20.36 14.35
CA GLN A 191 14.45 -18.94 14.39
C GLN A 191 12.96 -18.73 14.64
N SER A 192 12.56 -17.61 15.25
CA SER A 192 11.12 -17.31 15.38
C SER A 192 10.47 -17.36 13.99
N GLY A 193 9.30 -18.00 13.86
CA GLY A 193 8.50 -18.03 12.63
C GLY A 193 8.25 -16.62 12.07
N CYS A 194 8.24 -15.63 12.94
CA CYS A 194 8.12 -14.22 12.61
C CYS A 194 9.38 -13.57 12.06
N VAL A 195 10.59 -14.06 12.40
CA VAL A 195 11.90 -13.56 11.93
C VAL A 195 12.36 -14.28 10.65
N ALA A 196 11.69 -15.37 10.33
CA ALA A 196 12.04 -16.32 9.28
C ALA A 196 11.51 -15.95 7.88
N ASP A 197 10.57 -15.01 7.74
CA ASP A 197 9.88 -14.75 6.46
C ASP A 197 10.57 -13.66 5.62
N TYR A 198 10.76 -13.93 4.33
CA TYR A 198 11.30 -13.01 3.32
C TYR A 198 10.33 -11.86 2.96
N LYS A 199 9.11 -11.86 3.52
CA LYS A 199 8.10 -10.79 3.34
C LYS A 199 8.22 -9.61 4.31
N PHE A 200 9.30 -9.49 5.09
CA PHE A 200 9.60 -8.26 5.83
C PHE A 200 9.64 -7.04 4.90
N GLY A 201 8.89 -5.99 5.24
CA GLY A 201 8.62 -4.87 4.33
C GLY A 201 7.34 -5.05 3.52
N SER A 202 6.33 -5.70 4.10
CA SER A 202 4.96 -5.82 3.57
C SER A 202 3.93 -5.76 4.71
N TYR A 203 2.65 -5.80 4.36
CA TYR A 203 1.50 -5.93 5.27
C TYR A 203 1.37 -7.28 6.01
N VAL A 204 2.23 -8.26 5.69
CA VAL A 204 2.32 -9.55 6.37
C VAL A 204 3.28 -9.45 7.55
N GLY A 205 2.86 -9.90 8.73
CA GLY A 205 3.67 -9.79 9.94
C GLY A 205 3.06 -10.49 11.15
N CYS A 206 3.65 -10.27 12.31
CA CYS A 206 3.29 -10.99 13.54
C CYS A 206 2.82 -10.11 14.68
N GLU A 207 2.88 -8.80 14.53
CA GLU A 207 2.59 -7.87 15.61
C GLU A 207 1.82 -6.67 15.06
N TYR A 208 0.60 -6.47 15.55
CA TYR A 208 -0.32 -5.43 15.10
C TYR A 208 -0.97 -4.74 16.30
N TRP A 209 -1.61 -3.61 16.04
CA TRP A 209 -2.51 -2.94 16.99
C TRP A 209 -3.86 -2.71 16.31
N THR A 210 -4.92 -2.73 17.11
CA THR A 210 -6.28 -2.40 16.69
C THR A 210 -6.90 -1.45 17.72
N VAL A 211 -7.84 -0.63 17.26
CA VAL A 211 -8.45 0.45 18.01
C VAL A 211 -9.92 0.56 17.62
N ASP A 212 -10.79 0.70 18.61
CA ASP A 212 -12.21 0.99 18.42
C ASP A 212 -12.36 2.45 18.01
N LEU A 213 -12.38 2.73 16.71
CA LEU A 213 -12.45 4.09 16.19
C LEU A 213 -13.85 4.68 16.41
N ASP A 214 -13.91 5.99 16.60
CA ASP A 214 -15.11 6.71 17.00
C ASP A 214 -16.21 6.58 15.93
N GLN A 215 -17.40 6.15 16.35
CA GLN A 215 -18.58 5.86 15.54
C GLN A 215 -19.74 6.72 16.04
N TYR A 216 -20.60 7.19 15.14
CA TYR A 216 -21.70 8.07 15.53
C TYR A 216 -22.93 7.32 16.06
N GLU A 217 -23.54 7.81 17.15
CA GLU A 217 -24.85 7.35 17.66
C GLU A 217 -25.99 7.73 16.68
N ASP A 218 -26.27 6.89 15.67
CA ASP A 218 -27.33 7.16 14.69
C ASP A 218 -28.75 6.96 15.29
N PRO A 219 -29.71 7.86 15.04
CA PRO A 219 -31.07 7.73 15.59
C PRO A 219 -31.89 6.53 15.09
N PHE A 220 -31.42 5.80 14.07
CA PHE A 220 -32.10 4.70 13.38
C PHE A 220 -31.38 3.35 13.53
N GLY A 221 -30.16 3.34 14.07
CA GLY A 221 -29.33 2.19 14.44
C GLY A 221 -28.13 2.70 15.25
N ASP A 222 -27.62 1.93 16.20
CA ASP A 222 -26.58 2.42 17.11
C ASP A 222 -25.26 1.66 16.82
N PRO A 223 -24.48 2.08 15.82
CA PRO A 223 -23.23 1.39 15.47
C PRO A 223 -22.14 1.59 16.54
N GLU A 224 -22.18 2.68 17.31
CA GLU A 224 -21.29 2.95 18.45
C GLU A 224 -21.32 1.81 19.49
N VAL A 225 -22.43 1.08 19.58
CA VAL A 225 -22.55 -0.04 20.53
C VAL A 225 -22.20 -1.40 19.95
N VAL A 226 -21.84 -1.48 18.66
CA VAL A 226 -21.40 -2.70 18.00
C VAL A 226 -19.87 -2.78 18.06
N PRO A 227 -19.29 -3.88 18.58
CA PRO A 227 -17.84 -3.95 18.68
C PRO A 227 -17.16 -4.03 17.31
N HIS A 228 -16.01 -3.36 17.16
CA HIS A 228 -15.11 -3.64 16.04
C HIS A 228 -14.60 -5.10 16.07
N ALA A 229 -14.16 -5.58 14.91
CA ALA A 229 -13.52 -6.88 14.81
C ALA A 229 -12.19 -6.77 14.05
N VAL A 230 -11.33 -7.74 14.31
CA VAL A 230 -10.11 -7.95 13.52
C VAL A 230 -10.22 -9.27 12.80
N VAL A 231 -10.02 -9.21 11.50
CA VAL A 231 -9.82 -10.37 10.64
C VAL A 231 -8.34 -10.69 10.62
N LEU A 232 -7.97 -11.91 10.98
CA LEU A 232 -6.63 -12.42 10.78
C LEU A 232 -6.63 -13.53 9.73
N SER A 233 -5.85 -13.33 8.68
CA SER A 233 -5.65 -14.30 7.59
C SER A 233 -4.30 -14.96 7.74
N ASN A 234 -4.24 -16.28 7.59
CA ASN A 234 -3.00 -17.05 7.62
C ASN A 234 -2.76 -17.69 6.25
N PRO A 235 -1.87 -17.12 5.42
CA PRO A 235 -1.57 -17.66 4.10
C PRO A 235 -0.57 -18.83 4.15
N GLY A 236 0.00 -19.12 5.33
CA GLY A 236 0.99 -20.17 5.53
C GLY A 236 0.39 -21.57 5.53
N ASP A 237 1.26 -22.57 5.61
CA ASP A 237 0.95 -24.00 5.65
C ASP A 237 0.91 -24.57 7.08
N ILE A 238 1.08 -23.72 8.09
CA ILE A 238 1.04 -24.04 9.51
C ILE A 238 0.10 -23.11 10.27
N ASP A 239 -0.56 -23.63 11.30
CA ASP A 239 -1.49 -22.86 12.15
C ASP A 239 -0.73 -21.76 12.91
N ALA A 240 -1.31 -20.56 12.97
CA ALA A 240 -0.77 -19.42 13.71
C ALA A 240 -1.51 -19.26 15.05
N ASN A 241 -0.79 -19.28 16.17
CA ASN A 241 -1.34 -18.96 17.48
C ASN A 241 -1.30 -17.45 17.71
N VAL A 242 -2.42 -16.89 18.13
CA VAL A 242 -2.62 -15.45 18.30
C VAL A 242 -3.01 -15.12 19.74
N VAL A 243 -2.37 -14.09 20.29
CA VAL A 243 -2.62 -13.53 21.61
C VAL A 243 -3.00 -12.06 21.48
N PHE A 244 -4.04 -11.67 22.23
CA PHE A 244 -4.52 -10.29 22.31
C PHE A 244 -4.20 -9.72 23.70
N GLU A 245 -3.60 -8.55 23.73
CA GLU A 245 -3.23 -7.81 24.95
C GLU A 245 -3.93 -6.45 24.93
N SER A 246 -4.97 -6.27 25.76
CA SER A 246 -5.63 -4.98 25.91
C SER A 246 -4.83 -4.06 26.84
N TYR A 247 -4.69 -2.80 26.45
CA TYR A 247 -4.16 -1.75 27.31
C TYR A 247 -5.26 -1.10 28.17
N SER A 248 -6.53 -1.44 27.92
CA SER A 248 -7.68 -1.02 28.72
C SER A 248 -7.82 -1.83 30.00
N THR A 249 -8.68 -1.37 30.90
CA THR A 249 -9.09 -2.14 32.09
C THR A 249 -9.97 -3.33 31.74
N THR A 250 -10.55 -3.35 30.54
CA THR A 250 -11.39 -4.44 30.04
C THR A 250 -10.52 -5.44 29.27
N PRO A 251 -10.30 -6.67 29.78
CA PRO A 251 -9.44 -7.63 29.12
C PRO A 251 -10.08 -8.19 27.84
N VAL A 252 -9.25 -8.54 26.86
CA VAL A 252 -9.69 -9.29 25.69
C VAL A 252 -9.73 -10.77 26.04
N THR A 253 -10.88 -11.42 25.82
CA THR A 253 -11.03 -12.86 26.04
C THR A 253 -11.37 -13.54 24.72
N VAL A 254 -10.37 -14.14 24.07
CA VAL A 254 -10.58 -14.94 22.86
C VAL A 254 -10.56 -16.42 23.22
N PRO A 255 -11.68 -17.15 23.06
CA PRO A 255 -11.75 -18.56 23.47
C PRO A 255 -10.91 -19.50 22.61
N ASN A 256 -10.54 -19.12 21.38
CA ASN A 256 -9.69 -19.88 20.48
C ASN A 256 -8.75 -18.95 19.69
N GLY A 257 -7.56 -18.67 20.21
CA GLY A 257 -6.56 -17.82 19.55
C GLY A 257 -5.73 -18.59 18.52
N VAL A 258 -6.37 -19.25 17.56
CA VAL A 258 -5.68 -19.98 16.47
C VAL A 258 -6.28 -19.57 15.14
N VAL A 259 -5.41 -19.23 14.19
CA VAL A 259 -5.75 -19.01 12.78
C VAL A 259 -5.18 -20.18 11.97
N PRO A 260 -6.02 -21.16 11.58
CA PRO A 260 -5.53 -22.33 10.86
C PRO A 260 -4.82 -21.99 9.54
N ALA A 261 -3.89 -22.84 9.13
CA ALA A 261 -3.18 -22.72 7.86
C ALA A 261 -4.13 -22.54 6.66
N GLY A 262 -3.85 -21.58 5.78
CA GLY A 262 -4.64 -21.29 4.58
C GLY A 262 -6.07 -20.80 4.84
N THR A 263 -6.35 -20.29 6.04
CA THR A 263 -7.68 -19.80 6.43
C THR A 263 -7.62 -18.38 6.97
N ALA A 264 -8.78 -17.80 7.23
CA ALA A 264 -8.90 -16.57 7.99
C ALA A 264 -9.94 -16.72 9.09
N VAL A 265 -9.74 -16.00 10.19
CA VAL A 265 -10.59 -16.05 11.38
C VAL A 265 -10.93 -14.62 11.80
N VAL A 266 -12.21 -14.40 12.07
CA VAL A 266 -12.75 -13.15 12.61
C VAL A 266 -12.67 -13.20 14.13
N PHE A 267 -12.12 -12.16 14.74
CA PHE A 267 -12.07 -11.97 16.18
C PHE A 267 -12.84 -10.70 16.54
N GLU A 268 -14.02 -10.84 17.14
CA GLU A 268 -14.74 -9.72 17.75
C GLU A 268 -13.97 -9.20 18.97
N MET A 269 -13.74 -7.89 19.01
CA MET A 269 -13.03 -7.24 20.10
C MET A 269 -14.02 -6.76 21.17
N PRO A 270 -13.57 -6.58 22.43
CA PRO A 270 -14.38 -5.86 23.42
C PRO A 270 -14.47 -4.37 23.05
N ARG A 271 -15.61 -3.74 23.37
CA ARG A 271 -15.79 -2.29 23.22
C ARG A 271 -14.74 -1.49 23.98
N HIS A 272 -14.01 -0.66 23.25
CA HIS A 272 -12.98 0.27 23.69
C HIS A 272 -13.12 1.62 22.96
N ASP A 273 -14.37 2.05 22.75
CA ASP A 273 -14.79 3.24 22.00
C ASP A 273 -13.88 4.45 22.22
N LEU A 274 -13.60 5.26 21.20
CA LEU A 274 -12.75 6.44 21.32
C LEU A 274 -13.55 7.74 21.22
N ASP A 275 -14.37 8.02 22.23
CA ASP A 275 -15.23 9.21 22.20
C ASP A 275 -14.44 10.50 22.50
N GLY A 276 -14.40 11.41 21.53
CA GLY A 276 -13.88 12.76 21.74
C GLY A 276 -12.34 12.87 21.81
N SER A 277 -11.83 14.11 21.92
CA SER A 277 -10.38 14.35 21.99
C SER A 277 -9.78 13.94 23.34
N GLY A 278 -8.64 13.23 23.34
CA GLY A 278 -7.98 12.80 24.57
C GLY A 278 -6.81 11.83 24.35
N ILE A 279 -6.05 11.54 25.42
CA ILE A 279 -5.18 10.36 25.48
C ILE A 279 -5.88 9.24 26.26
N PHE A 280 -5.94 8.05 25.69
CA PHE A 280 -6.65 6.88 26.21
C PHE A 280 -5.73 5.66 26.33
N ASN A 281 -6.13 4.71 27.17
CA ASN A 281 -5.57 3.35 27.24
C ASN A 281 -6.58 2.39 26.60
N ARG A 282 -6.88 2.57 25.32
CA ARG A 282 -7.98 1.87 24.63
C ARG A 282 -7.54 1.10 23.38
N SER A 283 -6.24 0.81 23.24
CA SER A 283 -5.73 -0.04 22.17
C SER A 283 -5.62 -1.52 22.58
N ILE A 284 -5.64 -2.40 21.58
CA ILE A 284 -5.39 -3.83 21.74
C ILE A 284 -4.20 -4.21 20.85
N ARG A 285 -3.19 -4.83 21.45
CA ARG A 285 -2.06 -5.41 20.73
C ARG A 285 -2.35 -6.85 20.35
N ILE A 286 -2.02 -7.20 19.12
CA ILE A 286 -2.19 -8.52 18.54
C ILE A 286 -0.81 -9.11 18.29
N ARG A 287 -0.59 -10.34 18.73
CA ARG A 287 0.66 -11.07 18.51
C ARG A 287 0.38 -12.45 17.96
N ALA A 288 0.92 -12.74 16.79
CA ALA A 288 0.96 -14.08 16.22
C ALA A 288 2.36 -14.69 16.40
N ASP A 289 2.45 -16.01 16.46
CA ASP A 289 3.72 -16.74 16.47
C ASP A 289 4.25 -17.08 15.05
N HIS A 290 3.40 -16.88 14.04
CA HIS A 290 3.70 -16.98 12.61
C HIS A 290 3.08 -15.80 11.86
N PRO A 291 3.62 -15.44 10.67
CA PRO A 291 3.11 -14.30 9.93
C PRO A 291 1.65 -14.49 9.52
N VAL A 292 0.84 -13.49 9.82
CA VAL A 292 -0.57 -13.36 9.43
C VAL A 292 -0.75 -12.04 8.69
N LEU A 293 -1.94 -11.82 8.15
CA LEU A 293 -2.41 -10.51 7.69
C LEU A 293 -3.52 -10.07 8.62
N ALA A 294 -3.66 -8.76 8.82
CA ALA A 294 -4.69 -8.22 9.70
C ALA A 294 -5.47 -7.11 8.99
N ALA A 295 -6.79 -7.18 9.08
CA ALA A 295 -7.70 -6.10 8.70
C ALA A 295 -8.63 -5.81 9.88
N GLN A 296 -8.91 -4.53 10.12
CA GLN A 296 -9.87 -4.08 11.10
C GLN A 296 -11.15 -3.68 10.37
N PHE A 297 -12.30 -3.94 11.00
CA PHE A 297 -13.60 -3.47 10.55
C PHE A 297 -14.40 -2.97 11.74
N ASN A 298 -15.12 -1.88 11.54
CA ASN A 298 -15.87 -1.22 12.61
C ASN A 298 -17.29 -0.92 12.14
N PRO A 299 -18.25 -1.85 12.30
CA PRO A 299 -18.15 -3.26 12.72
C PRO A 299 -18.02 -4.25 11.56
N PHE A 300 -17.46 -5.45 11.77
CA PHE A 300 -17.18 -6.42 10.69
C PHE A 300 -18.34 -6.81 9.76
N ASN A 301 -19.53 -7.05 10.31
CA ASN A 301 -20.71 -7.38 9.52
C ASN A 301 -21.68 -6.21 9.51
N ASN A 302 -22.55 -6.20 8.50
CA ASN A 302 -23.73 -5.36 8.45
C ASN A 302 -24.79 -5.81 9.48
N GLU A 303 -24.50 -5.72 10.78
CA GLU A 303 -25.35 -6.12 11.93
C GLU A 303 -26.62 -5.24 12.08
N ASP A 304 -27.28 -4.92 10.97
CA ASP A 304 -28.45 -4.04 10.84
C ASP A 304 -28.24 -2.61 11.40
N VAL A 305 -27.00 -2.20 11.65
CA VAL A 305 -26.66 -0.84 12.15
C VAL A 305 -26.38 0.18 11.05
N ALA A 306 -26.29 -0.25 9.79
CA ALA A 306 -26.12 0.62 8.62
C ALA A 306 -24.93 1.60 8.76
N SER A 307 -23.86 1.11 9.38
CA SER A 307 -22.54 1.73 9.38
C SER A 307 -21.47 0.63 9.43
N ASN A 308 -20.40 0.75 8.62
CA ASN A 308 -19.14 0.01 8.62
C ASN A 308 -18.11 0.72 7.72
N ASP A 309 -16.84 0.64 8.09
CA ASP A 309 -15.73 0.72 7.14
C ASP A 309 -14.59 -0.21 7.60
N GLY A 310 -13.66 -0.52 6.69
CA GLY A 310 -12.58 -1.45 6.96
C GLY A 310 -11.23 -0.89 6.56
N THR A 311 -10.19 -1.29 7.28
CA THR A 311 -8.82 -0.87 6.97
C THR A 311 -7.84 -2.03 7.07
N LEU A 312 -6.84 -2.01 6.21
CA LEU A 312 -5.72 -2.92 6.30
C LEU A 312 -4.79 -2.49 7.43
N LEU A 313 -4.56 -3.38 8.40
CA LEU A 313 -3.63 -3.12 9.49
C LEU A 313 -2.19 -3.41 9.05
N LEU A 314 -1.28 -2.47 9.34
CA LEU A 314 0.14 -2.60 9.08
C LEU A 314 0.85 -3.20 10.29
N PRO A 315 1.75 -4.19 10.09
CA PRO A 315 2.49 -4.78 11.19
C PRO A 315 3.49 -3.78 11.76
N ARG A 316 3.82 -3.91 13.06
CA ARG A 316 4.78 -3.06 13.77
C ARG A 316 6.09 -2.84 13.01
N ALA A 317 6.58 -3.89 12.34
CA ALA A 317 7.87 -3.89 11.64
C ALA A 317 7.95 -2.89 10.47
N VAL A 318 6.81 -2.43 9.95
CA VAL A 318 6.73 -1.48 8.82
C VAL A 318 6.07 -0.16 9.21
N LEU A 319 5.83 0.07 10.50
CA LEU A 319 5.39 1.38 10.97
C LEU A 319 6.53 2.40 10.86
N GLY A 320 6.17 3.62 10.50
CA GLY A 320 7.08 4.75 10.33
C GLY A 320 6.93 5.77 11.45
N THR A 321 7.68 6.86 11.32
CA THR A 321 7.67 7.99 12.25
C THR A 321 6.95 9.21 11.69
N GLU A 322 6.53 9.21 10.43
CA GLU A 322 5.96 10.36 9.74
C GLU A 322 4.76 9.95 8.90
N TYR A 323 3.67 10.71 9.04
CA TYR A 323 2.38 10.46 8.40
C TYR A 323 1.70 11.76 7.99
N TYR A 324 0.95 11.70 6.90
CA TYR A 324 -0.10 12.66 6.57
C TYR A 324 -1.45 11.98 6.71
N ILE A 325 -2.46 12.73 7.15
CA ILE A 325 -3.79 12.18 7.40
C ILE A 325 -4.77 12.50 6.27
N LEU A 326 -5.54 11.51 5.85
CA LEU A 326 -6.79 11.67 5.11
C LEU A 326 -7.96 11.63 6.10
N SER A 327 -8.89 12.58 5.99
CA SER A 327 -10.12 12.63 6.77
C SER A 327 -11.25 13.14 5.87
N TRP A 328 -12.37 13.55 6.46
CA TRP A 328 -13.50 14.15 5.76
C TRP A 328 -13.96 15.41 6.48
N PRO A 329 -14.52 16.43 5.78
CA PRO A 329 -15.03 17.63 6.43
C PRO A 329 -16.17 17.33 7.41
N SER A 330 -16.08 17.91 8.60
CA SER A 330 -17.09 17.79 9.66
C SER A 330 -18.29 18.68 9.39
N GLY A 331 -19.47 18.18 9.76
CA GLY A 331 -20.72 18.93 9.68
C GLY A 331 -20.71 20.17 10.58
N ALA A 332 -21.47 21.20 10.21
CA ALA A 332 -21.63 22.38 11.04
C ALA A 332 -22.44 22.04 12.31
N ASP A 333 -21.97 22.51 13.47
CA ASP A 333 -22.75 22.47 14.71
C ASP A 333 -23.83 23.56 14.68
N ILE A 334 -25.06 23.12 14.43
CA ILE A 334 -26.25 23.98 14.42
C ILE A 334 -27.10 23.81 15.67
N SER A 335 -26.57 23.11 16.68
CA SER A 335 -27.25 22.89 17.95
C SER A 335 -27.61 24.23 18.59
N GLY A 336 -28.90 24.43 18.85
CA GLY A 336 -29.40 25.65 19.47
C GLY A 336 -29.48 26.88 18.54
N VAL A 337 -29.14 26.76 17.25
CA VAL A 337 -29.29 27.86 16.27
C VAL A 337 -30.78 28.11 15.94
N ILE A 338 -31.62 27.07 15.97
CA ILE A 338 -33.07 27.19 15.76
C ILE A 338 -33.83 26.79 17.04
N PRO A 339 -34.48 27.73 17.75
CA PRO A 339 -35.25 27.43 18.96
C PRO A 339 -36.40 26.43 18.67
N GLY A 340 -36.38 25.29 19.35
CA GLY A 340 -37.45 24.28 19.27
C GLY A 340 -37.23 23.14 18.27
N LEU A 341 -36.11 23.13 17.54
CA LEU A 341 -35.64 21.92 16.85
C LEU A 341 -34.71 21.09 17.76
N PRO A 342 -34.74 19.75 17.67
CA PRO A 342 -33.73 18.91 18.32
C PRO A 342 -32.34 19.31 17.84
N SER A 343 -31.37 19.39 18.75
CA SER A 343 -29.95 19.45 18.39
C SER A 343 -29.58 18.12 17.74
N LEU A 344 -29.10 18.17 16.50
CA LEU A 344 -28.37 17.06 15.92
C LEU A 344 -26.89 17.32 16.24
N PRO A 345 -26.23 16.45 17.03
CA PRO A 345 -24.81 16.61 17.26
C PRO A 345 -24.06 16.60 15.91
N PRO A 346 -23.04 17.45 15.75
CA PRO A 346 -22.23 17.47 14.54
C PRO A 346 -21.44 16.16 14.43
N GLN A 347 -21.45 15.56 13.24
CA GLN A 347 -20.60 14.43 12.88
C GLN A 347 -19.21 14.96 12.51
N LYS A 348 -18.15 14.29 12.97
CA LYS A 348 -16.80 14.84 12.97
C LYS A 348 -15.79 13.94 12.27
N GLY A 349 -14.83 14.61 11.62
CA GLY A 349 -13.59 14.00 11.18
C GLY A 349 -12.61 13.86 12.35
N TYR A 350 -11.75 12.85 12.31
CA TYR A 350 -10.80 12.59 13.39
C TYR A 350 -9.40 12.19 12.91
N VAL A 351 -8.45 12.31 13.84
CA VAL A 351 -7.08 11.78 13.73
C VAL A 351 -6.79 10.95 14.97
N THR A 352 -6.35 9.71 14.79
CA THR A 352 -6.03 8.78 15.88
C THR A 352 -4.59 8.31 15.77
N ILE A 353 -3.82 8.35 16.86
CA ILE A 353 -2.40 7.99 16.87
C ILE A 353 -2.11 7.01 18.01
N VAL A 354 -1.45 5.89 17.71
CA VAL A 354 -1.09 4.85 18.69
C VAL A 354 0.42 4.74 18.84
N ALA A 355 0.92 4.81 20.08
CA ALA A 355 2.31 4.50 20.37
C ALA A 355 2.52 2.99 20.52
N VAL A 356 3.42 2.41 19.72
CA VAL A 356 3.63 0.94 19.67
C VAL A 356 4.96 0.48 20.26
N GLU A 357 5.90 1.40 20.45
CA GLU A 357 7.24 1.13 20.97
C GLU A 357 7.33 1.27 22.50
N ASP A 358 8.27 0.55 23.11
CA ASP A 358 8.50 0.62 24.55
C ASP A 358 9.02 2.00 25.00
N GLY A 359 8.58 2.44 26.18
CA GLY A 359 8.89 3.76 26.77
C GLY A 359 8.12 4.91 26.12
N VAL A 360 8.40 6.14 26.56
CA VAL A 360 7.70 7.34 26.06
C VAL A 360 8.03 7.61 24.59
N THR A 361 7.01 7.83 23.77
CA THR A 361 7.05 8.33 22.40
C THR A 361 6.58 9.78 22.37
N SER A 362 7.41 10.68 21.83
CA SER A 362 7.08 12.09 21.66
C SER A 362 6.49 12.31 20.27
N VAL A 363 5.20 12.65 20.21
CA VAL A 363 4.47 12.89 18.96
C VAL A 363 4.28 14.40 18.76
N VAL A 364 4.62 14.91 17.59
CA VAL A 364 4.40 16.30 17.15
C VAL A 364 3.33 16.29 16.05
N VAL A 365 2.25 17.03 16.28
CA VAL A 365 1.12 17.14 15.36
C VAL A 365 0.99 18.57 14.87
N ARG A 366 0.90 18.75 13.55
CA ARG A 366 0.50 20.00 12.89
C ARG A 366 -0.85 19.80 12.22
N VAL A 367 -1.91 20.29 12.86
CA VAL A 367 -3.29 20.11 12.39
C VAL A 367 -3.61 21.06 11.25
N THR A 368 -4.45 20.65 10.31
CA THR A 368 -4.94 21.54 9.23
C THR A 368 -6.19 22.31 9.65
N GLY A 369 -7.19 21.61 10.18
CA GLY A 369 -8.39 22.19 10.79
C GLY A 369 -8.27 22.46 12.30
N PRO A 370 -9.23 23.19 12.90
CA PRO A 370 -9.32 23.33 14.35
C PRO A 370 -9.68 22.00 15.02
N VAL A 371 -9.17 21.77 16.23
CA VAL A 371 -9.42 20.58 17.05
C VAL A 371 -10.11 20.97 18.35
N GLU A 372 -11.13 20.21 18.75
CA GLU A 372 -11.85 20.46 19.99
C GLU A 372 -11.07 19.98 21.23
N ALA A 373 -11.30 20.67 22.35
CA ALA A 373 -10.79 20.20 23.64
C ALA A 373 -11.52 18.93 24.09
N THR A 374 -10.90 18.18 25.02
CA THR A 374 -11.59 17.08 25.71
C THR A 374 -12.91 17.55 26.31
N LEU A 375 -14.00 16.85 25.96
CA LEU A 375 -15.34 17.15 26.46
C LEU A 375 -15.49 16.68 27.91
N ASP A 376 -16.21 17.46 28.72
CA ASP A 376 -16.51 17.09 30.12
C ASP A 376 -17.25 15.74 30.22
N ALA A 377 -18.02 15.38 29.18
CA ALA A 377 -18.77 14.13 29.11
C ALA A 377 -17.86 12.88 29.13
N VAL A 378 -16.68 12.96 28.52
CA VAL A 378 -15.73 11.84 28.37
C VAL A 378 -14.50 11.99 29.28
N ALA A 379 -14.41 13.07 30.05
CA ALA A 379 -13.21 13.41 30.82
C ALA A 379 -12.81 12.36 31.87
N ASN A 380 -13.72 11.50 32.31
CA ASN A 380 -13.40 10.41 33.25
C ASN A 380 -12.71 9.22 32.58
N ASP A 381 -12.83 9.10 31.26
CA ASP A 381 -12.26 8.03 30.45
C ASP A 381 -10.90 8.41 29.83
N VAL A 382 -10.59 9.71 29.84
CA VAL A 382 -9.36 10.29 29.31
C VAL A 382 -8.26 10.33 30.38
N ILE A 383 -7.07 9.81 30.03
CA ILE A 383 -5.87 9.83 30.89
C ILE A 383 -5.26 11.22 30.93
N VAL A 384 -5.12 11.83 29.76
CA VAL A 384 -4.57 13.17 29.60
C VAL A 384 -5.50 13.97 28.68
N PRO A 385 -6.13 15.04 29.19
CA PRO A 385 -7.00 15.86 28.38
C PRO A 385 -6.20 16.63 27.33
N VAL A 386 -6.82 16.80 26.17
CA VAL A 386 -6.33 17.61 25.05
C VAL A 386 -6.96 19.00 25.14
N SER A 387 -6.15 20.04 24.88
CA SER A 387 -6.64 21.42 24.79
C SER A 387 -7.23 21.70 23.42
N GLU A 388 -8.09 22.72 23.31
CA GLU A 388 -8.53 23.20 22.00
C GLU A 388 -7.34 23.76 21.23
N TYR A 389 -7.24 23.41 19.94
CA TYR A 389 -6.22 23.93 19.04
C TYR A 389 -6.86 24.63 17.83
N PRO A 390 -6.39 25.84 17.45
CA PRO A 390 -6.83 26.45 16.21
C PRO A 390 -6.26 25.73 14.99
N ALA A 391 -6.87 25.94 13.82
CA ALA A 391 -6.31 25.51 12.53
C ALA A 391 -4.83 25.90 12.39
N HIS A 392 -4.04 25.00 11.81
CA HIS A 392 -2.58 25.17 11.61
C HIS A 392 -1.73 25.24 12.90
N ALA A 393 -2.31 24.95 14.06
CA ALA A 393 -1.54 24.81 15.28
C ALA A 393 -0.54 23.65 15.19
N THR A 394 0.59 23.78 15.88
CA THR A 394 1.54 22.70 16.10
C THR A 394 1.71 22.50 17.60
N PHE A 395 1.62 21.25 18.04
CA PHE A 395 1.76 20.88 19.44
C PHE A 395 2.41 19.50 19.57
N ALA A 396 2.89 19.19 20.77
CA ALA A 396 3.51 17.91 21.08
C ALA A 396 2.79 17.23 22.24
N MET A 397 2.66 15.91 22.15
CA MET A 397 2.06 15.03 23.16
C MET A 397 3.00 13.85 23.41
N ASN A 398 3.05 13.38 24.65
CA ASN A 398 3.84 12.20 25.01
C ASN A 398 2.88 11.03 25.22
N LEU A 399 3.20 9.90 24.60
CA LEU A 399 2.44 8.66 24.69
C LEU A 399 3.33 7.54 25.22
N GLU A 400 2.87 6.81 26.21
CA GLU A 400 3.45 5.51 26.58
C GLU A 400 2.95 4.42 25.61
N LYS A 401 3.65 3.29 25.54
CA LYS A 401 3.22 2.16 24.72
C LYS A 401 1.76 1.78 24.98
N GLY A 402 1.00 1.60 23.90
CA GLY A 402 -0.42 1.26 23.90
C GLY A 402 -1.37 2.42 24.20
N GLN A 403 -0.84 3.61 24.50
CA GLN A 403 -1.67 4.81 24.57
C GLN A 403 -2.08 5.28 23.18
N VAL A 404 -3.32 5.79 23.12
CA VAL A 404 -3.94 6.31 21.92
C VAL A 404 -4.24 7.79 22.11
N LEU A 405 -3.81 8.64 21.19
CA LEU A 405 -4.21 10.04 21.09
C LEU A 405 -5.32 10.17 20.04
N GLN A 406 -6.52 10.55 20.47
CA GLN A 406 -7.64 10.93 19.59
C GLN A 406 -7.72 12.45 19.51
N LEU A 407 -7.89 12.97 18.29
CA LEU A 407 -8.13 14.38 18.02
C LEU A 407 -9.38 14.51 17.14
N MET A 408 -10.42 15.13 17.67
CA MET A 408 -11.66 15.38 16.93
C MET A 408 -11.63 16.78 16.32
N ALA A 409 -12.11 16.88 15.07
CA ALA A 409 -12.31 18.16 14.42
C ALA A 409 -13.30 19.02 15.21
N LYS A 410 -13.01 20.31 15.34
CA LYS A 410 -13.95 21.26 15.94
C LYS A 410 -14.92 21.75 14.86
N PRO A 411 -16.21 21.38 14.92
CA PRO A 411 -17.19 21.76 13.91
C PRO A 411 -17.42 23.27 13.89
N ALA A 412 -17.74 23.81 12.71
CA ALA A 412 -18.08 25.21 12.56
C ALA A 412 -19.45 25.49 13.21
N THR A 413 -19.57 26.59 13.97
CA THR A 413 -20.83 26.94 14.68
C THR A 413 -21.79 27.78 13.83
N ASN A 414 -21.57 27.89 12.52
CA ASN A 414 -22.38 28.66 11.60
C ASN A 414 -22.68 27.86 10.33
N LEU A 415 -23.94 27.92 9.87
CA LEU A 415 -24.44 27.22 8.68
C LEU A 415 -23.70 27.51 7.36
N PHE A 416 -22.87 28.56 7.33
CA PHE A 416 -22.14 29.00 6.15
C PHE A 416 -20.63 29.14 6.41
N GLY A 417 -20.13 28.59 7.53
CA GLY A 417 -18.69 28.56 7.80
C GLY A 417 -17.96 27.58 6.90
N PRO A 418 -16.63 27.69 6.79
CA PRO A 418 -15.83 26.64 6.21
C PRO A 418 -15.99 25.37 7.06
N GLU A 419 -16.25 24.24 6.40
CA GLU A 419 -16.27 22.94 7.06
C GLU A 419 -14.89 22.65 7.68
N SER A 420 -14.88 21.98 8.84
CA SER A 420 -13.64 21.64 9.53
C SER A 420 -13.12 20.32 8.99
N ASP A 421 -12.00 20.34 8.26
CA ASP A 421 -11.36 19.14 7.71
C ASP A 421 -9.95 18.99 8.29
N LEU A 422 -9.62 17.79 8.77
CA LEU A 422 -8.31 17.45 9.32
C LEU A 422 -7.38 16.80 8.29
N THR A 423 -7.83 16.63 7.05
CA THR A 423 -7.00 16.17 5.92
C THR A 423 -5.78 17.07 5.76
N GLY A 424 -4.62 16.46 5.57
CA GLY A 424 -3.33 17.15 5.46
C GLY A 424 -2.68 17.44 6.80
N THR A 425 -3.31 17.05 7.92
CA THR A 425 -2.64 17.04 9.23
C THR A 425 -1.37 16.22 9.12
N TYR A 426 -0.25 16.80 9.56
CA TYR A 426 1.05 16.14 9.56
C TYR A 426 1.38 15.67 10.98
N VAL A 427 1.78 14.40 11.08
CA VAL A 427 2.17 13.77 12.34
C VAL A 427 3.61 13.30 12.19
N SER A 428 4.45 13.63 13.18
CA SER A 428 5.81 13.10 13.30
C SER A 428 6.08 12.61 14.72
N ALA A 429 6.94 11.62 14.88
CA ALA A 429 7.31 11.06 16.17
C ALA A 429 8.80 10.70 16.24
N ASP A 430 9.34 10.56 17.45
CA ASP A 430 10.71 10.10 17.68
C ASP A 430 10.87 8.56 17.63
N LYS A 431 9.75 7.84 17.58
CA LYS A 431 9.66 6.39 17.43
C LYS A 431 8.50 6.02 16.51
N PRO A 432 8.52 4.81 15.90
CA PRO A 432 7.39 4.32 15.13
C PRO A 432 6.05 4.42 15.85
N ILE A 433 5.03 4.86 15.11
CA ILE A 433 3.64 4.98 15.57
C ILE A 433 2.70 4.40 14.50
N MET A 434 1.46 4.15 14.89
CA MET A 434 0.35 3.91 13.96
C MET A 434 -0.53 5.16 13.94
N ALA A 435 -1.03 5.53 12.77
CA ALA A 435 -1.91 6.69 12.61
C ALA A 435 -3.13 6.30 11.77
N PHE A 436 -4.31 6.74 12.18
CA PHE A 436 -5.56 6.61 11.43
C PHE A 436 -6.13 7.99 11.14
N GLY A 437 -6.85 8.05 10.03
CA GLY A 437 -7.75 9.15 9.73
C GLY A 437 -9.12 8.61 9.35
N GLY A 438 -10.15 9.41 9.61
CA GLY A 438 -11.50 8.95 9.42
C GLY A 438 -12.54 10.01 9.75
N HIS A 439 -13.78 9.55 9.88
CA HIS A 439 -14.94 10.37 10.21
C HIS A 439 -16.02 9.50 10.88
N GLU A 440 -16.64 9.98 11.96
CA GLU A 440 -17.62 9.20 12.75
C GLU A 440 -18.83 8.77 11.90
N GLU A 441 -19.29 9.65 10.99
CA GLU A 441 -20.38 9.38 10.05
C GLU A 441 -20.40 10.42 8.91
N ALA A 442 -20.00 10.04 7.70
CA ALA A 442 -19.81 10.93 6.55
C ALA A 442 -20.89 10.75 5.48
N VAL A 443 -21.39 11.86 4.95
CA VAL A 443 -22.22 11.90 3.73
C VAL A 443 -21.39 12.40 2.55
N ILE A 444 -21.26 11.58 1.51
CA ILE A 444 -20.47 11.92 0.32
C ILE A 444 -21.38 12.00 -0.90
N ARG A 445 -21.52 13.21 -1.44
CA ARG A 445 -22.45 13.48 -2.54
C ARG A 445 -21.87 13.07 -3.90
N GLY A 446 -22.60 12.23 -4.63
CA GLY A 446 -22.34 11.97 -6.06
C GLY A 446 -22.92 13.04 -6.98
N TYR A 447 -23.19 12.67 -8.23
CA TYR A 447 -23.94 13.52 -9.15
C TYR A 447 -25.44 13.46 -8.84
N PRO A 448 -26.18 14.57 -8.93
CA PRO A 448 -27.63 14.53 -8.72
C PRO A 448 -28.28 13.61 -9.77
N PRO A 449 -29.12 12.62 -9.37
CA PRO A 449 -29.77 11.73 -10.33
C PRO A 449 -30.66 12.52 -11.31
N PRO A 450 -30.77 12.09 -12.59
CA PRO A 450 -31.61 12.77 -13.57
C PRO A 450 -33.08 12.84 -13.11
N GLY A 451 -33.57 14.05 -12.80
CA GLY A 451 -34.97 14.28 -12.41
C GLY A 451 -35.28 14.06 -10.93
N ALA A 452 -34.29 13.69 -10.10
CA ALA A 452 -34.42 13.82 -8.65
C ALA A 452 -34.34 15.31 -8.29
N GLY A 453 -35.17 15.75 -7.34
CA GLY A 453 -35.00 17.07 -6.73
C GLY A 453 -33.65 17.12 -5.98
N ALA A 454 -33.36 18.25 -5.34
CA ALA A 454 -32.24 18.38 -4.41
C ALA A 454 -32.46 17.56 -3.12
N ASP A 455 -32.83 16.29 -3.25
CA ASP A 455 -32.95 15.37 -2.13
C ASP A 455 -31.56 15.16 -1.54
N THR A 456 -31.49 15.25 -0.22
CA THR A 456 -30.23 15.07 0.53
C THR A 456 -29.83 13.61 0.38
N PRO A 457 -28.59 13.29 -0.02
CA PRO A 457 -28.17 11.92 -0.17
C PRO A 457 -28.12 11.31 1.23
N CYS A 458 -29.13 10.50 1.54
CA CYS A 458 -28.91 9.37 2.42
C CYS A 458 -27.96 8.40 1.71
N CYS A 459 -27.25 7.52 2.39
CA CYS A 459 -27.07 7.51 3.82
C CYS A 459 -25.62 7.87 4.14
N ALA A 460 -25.30 7.93 5.41
CA ALA A 460 -24.00 8.31 5.88
C ALA A 460 -23.30 7.07 6.42
N GLU A 461 -21.99 7.14 6.55
CA GLU A 461 -21.19 5.97 6.88
C GLU A 461 -19.95 6.38 7.66
N HIS A 462 -19.55 5.55 8.62
CA HIS A 462 -18.25 5.66 9.24
C HIS A 462 -17.16 5.59 8.18
N LEU A 463 -16.05 6.29 8.40
CA LEU A 463 -14.87 6.18 7.57
C LEU A 463 -13.68 5.88 8.46
N GLU A 464 -12.87 4.88 8.10
CA GLU A 464 -11.60 4.62 8.77
C GLU A 464 -10.53 4.12 7.80
N GLU A 465 -9.31 4.61 7.98
CA GLU A 465 -8.17 4.06 7.26
C GLU A 465 -6.87 4.27 8.06
N GLN A 466 -6.06 3.22 8.18
CA GLN A 466 -4.71 3.31 8.74
C GLN A 466 -3.76 3.93 7.72
N MET A 467 -3.32 5.15 8.01
CA MET A 467 -2.43 5.94 7.15
C MET A 467 -1.13 5.21 6.83
N LEU A 468 -0.71 5.27 5.56
CA LEU A 468 0.58 4.77 5.13
C LEU A 468 1.70 5.70 5.62
N PRO A 469 2.85 5.16 6.07
CA PRO A 469 4.00 5.99 6.42
C PRO A 469 4.55 6.70 5.17
N THR A 470 5.04 7.93 5.32
CA THR A 470 5.46 8.76 4.18
C THR A 470 6.60 8.16 3.35
N TYR A 471 7.39 7.26 3.92
CA TYR A 471 8.47 6.56 3.20
C TYR A 471 7.94 5.54 2.17
N ALA A 472 6.69 5.08 2.33
CA ALA A 472 6.07 4.09 1.47
C ALA A 472 5.28 4.72 0.30
N LEU A 473 5.19 6.05 0.25
CA LEU A 473 4.45 6.80 -0.74
C LEU A 473 5.32 7.16 -1.94
N SER A 474 4.70 7.30 -3.12
CA SER A 474 5.37 7.65 -4.38
C SER A 474 4.57 8.72 -5.14
N GLY A 475 5.05 9.10 -6.31
CA GLY A 475 4.35 10.01 -7.22
C GLY A 475 3.39 9.33 -8.19
N GLN A 476 3.20 8.01 -8.17
CA GLN A 476 2.37 7.28 -9.15
C GLN A 476 1.33 6.38 -8.49
N VAL A 477 0.06 6.74 -8.63
CA VAL A 477 -1.08 5.98 -8.10
C VAL A 477 -2.10 5.77 -9.21
N LEU A 478 -2.44 4.51 -9.49
CA LEU A 478 -3.57 4.22 -10.36
C LEU A 478 -4.87 4.28 -9.55
N CYS A 479 -5.74 5.21 -9.91
CA CYS A 479 -7.04 5.42 -9.32
C CYS A 479 -8.07 4.55 -10.06
N GLY A 480 -8.20 3.29 -9.65
CA GLY A 480 -9.17 2.34 -10.21
C GLY A 480 -10.58 2.58 -9.69
N LYS A 481 -11.52 2.87 -10.60
CA LYS A 481 -12.95 3.06 -10.28
C LYS A 481 -13.51 1.84 -9.54
N SER A 482 -14.27 2.08 -8.48
CA SER A 482 -15.00 1.05 -7.74
C SER A 482 -16.07 0.34 -8.61
N PRO A 483 -16.49 -0.89 -8.28
CA PRO A 483 -17.54 -1.58 -9.01
C PRO A 483 -18.80 -0.71 -9.08
N PRO A 484 -19.31 -0.39 -10.28
CA PRO A 484 -20.36 0.61 -10.44
C PRO A 484 -21.69 0.20 -9.78
N ARG A 485 -22.28 1.11 -9.03
CA ARG A 485 -23.63 1.04 -8.44
C ARG A 485 -24.62 1.86 -9.27
N GLY A 486 -24.37 1.97 -10.58
CA GLY A 486 -25.09 2.85 -11.50
C GLY A 486 -24.11 3.74 -12.26
N ASN A 487 -24.49 4.99 -12.47
CA ASN A 487 -23.62 6.07 -12.94
C ASN A 487 -23.06 6.87 -11.75
N ASP A 488 -22.63 6.17 -10.69
CA ASP A 488 -22.08 6.81 -9.49
C ASP A 488 -20.58 7.11 -9.66
N PRO A 489 -20.15 8.36 -9.40
CA PRO A 489 -18.73 8.67 -9.39
C PRO A 489 -18.08 8.18 -8.10
N ASP A 490 -16.77 7.99 -8.14
CA ASP A 490 -15.95 8.00 -6.94
C ASP A 490 -15.39 9.41 -6.74
N LEU A 491 -15.15 9.80 -5.49
CA LEU A 491 -14.38 10.99 -5.16
C LEU A 491 -12.95 10.57 -4.81
N TRP A 492 -11.98 11.20 -5.46
CA TRP A 492 -10.56 10.96 -5.28
C TRP A 492 -9.91 12.20 -4.71
N ARG A 493 -9.29 12.06 -3.54
CA ARG A 493 -8.53 13.11 -2.88
C ARG A 493 -7.05 12.86 -3.11
N ILE A 494 -6.38 13.78 -3.79
CA ILE A 494 -4.94 13.72 -4.00
C ILE A 494 -4.28 14.71 -3.05
N LEU A 495 -3.70 14.19 -1.97
CA LEU A 495 -2.98 14.95 -0.96
C LEU A 495 -1.48 14.99 -1.28
N ALA A 496 -0.93 16.20 -1.30
CA ALA A 496 0.50 16.42 -1.48
C ALA A 496 1.26 16.12 -0.18
N VAL A 497 2.22 15.20 -0.23
CA VAL A 497 3.14 14.90 0.89
C VAL A 497 4.37 15.79 0.81
N ASP A 498 4.88 15.99 -0.40
CA ASP A 498 5.89 16.98 -0.76
C ASP A 498 5.24 18.16 -1.49
N ASP A 499 5.99 19.22 -1.78
CA ASP A 499 5.53 20.22 -2.76
C ASP A 499 5.59 19.59 -4.16
N VAL A 500 4.44 19.42 -4.81
CA VAL A 500 4.30 18.61 -6.03
C VAL A 500 3.56 19.35 -7.15
N VAL A 501 3.70 18.82 -8.36
CA VAL A 501 2.95 19.16 -9.56
C VAL A 501 2.23 17.91 -10.04
N VAL A 502 0.90 17.91 -9.96
CA VAL A 502 0.04 16.74 -10.24
C VAL A 502 -0.55 16.81 -11.65
N SER A 503 -0.57 15.68 -12.35
CA SER A 503 -1.27 15.47 -13.61
C SER A 503 -2.04 14.14 -13.59
N THR A 504 -3.06 14.01 -14.43
CA THR A 504 -3.84 12.76 -14.56
C THR A 504 -3.92 12.25 -16.00
N ASP A 505 -3.94 10.92 -16.19
CA ASP A 505 -4.21 10.25 -17.47
C ASP A 505 -5.29 9.15 -17.33
N PRO A 506 -6.46 9.26 -18.00
CA PRO A 506 -6.88 10.38 -18.85
C PRO A 506 -7.07 11.66 -18.03
N VAL A 507 -7.00 12.80 -18.70
CA VAL A 507 -7.11 14.12 -18.07
C VAL A 507 -8.45 14.26 -17.34
N GLN A 508 -8.40 14.50 -16.03
CA GLN A 508 -9.54 14.75 -15.16
C GLN A 508 -9.75 16.25 -14.90
N VAL A 509 -10.90 16.58 -14.32
CA VAL A 509 -11.23 17.91 -13.82
C VAL A 509 -11.49 17.82 -12.33
N SER A 510 -10.80 18.65 -11.54
CA SER A 510 -11.02 18.78 -10.10
C SER A 510 -12.42 19.30 -9.79
N THR A 511 -12.89 19.11 -8.56
CA THR A 511 -14.20 19.61 -8.08
C THR A 511 -14.31 21.13 -8.14
N ASP A 512 -13.18 21.85 -8.10
CA ASP A 512 -13.11 23.30 -8.26
C ASP A 512 -13.12 23.77 -9.73
N GLY A 513 -13.22 22.83 -10.67
CA GLY A 513 -13.33 23.12 -12.11
C GLY A 513 -11.98 23.27 -12.83
N ASN A 514 -10.85 22.98 -12.17
CA ASN A 514 -9.53 23.04 -12.81
C ASN A 514 -9.21 21.73 -13.51
N THR A 515 -8.76 21.80 -14.77
CA THR A 515 -8.20 20.67 -15.50
C THR A 515 -6.87 20.23 -14.88
N VAL A 516 -6.73 18.95 -14.55
CA VAL A 516 -5.57 18.42 -13.81
C VAL A 516 -4.43 18.04 -14.77
N THR A 517 -3.77 19.06 -15.31
CA THR A 517 -2.60 18.94 -16.19
C THR A 517 -1.47 19.85 -15.69
N GLY A 518 -0.81 19.43 -14.61
CA GLY A 518 0.30 20.17 -14.00
C GLY A 518 -0.15 21.15 -12.91
N ILE A 519 -1.05 20.73 -12.03
CA ILE A 519 -1.51 21.54 -10.89
C ILE A 519 -0.48 21.47 -9.77
N ALA A 520 0.04 22.63 -9.36
CA ALA A 520 0.93 22.72 -8.21
C ALA A 520 0.15 22.62 -6.89
N LEU A 521 0.58 21.74 -6.00
CA LEU A 521 0.08 21.59 -4.64
C LEU A 521 1.25 21.75 -3.67
N ALA A 522 1.05 22.53 -2.61
CA ALA A 522 1.98 22.57 -1.49
C ALA A 522 1.76 21.36 -0.58
N HIS A 523 2.79 20.87 0.09
CA HIS A 523 2.66 19.78 1.05
C HIS A 523 1.56 20.06 2.11
N GLY A 524 0.79 19.04 2.45
CA GLY A 524 -0.37 19.14 3.34
C GLY A 524 -1.62 19.77 2.71
N THR A 525 -1.58 20.12 1.42
CA THR A 525 -2.76 20.55 0.66
C THR A 525 -3.19 19.49 -0.34
N TYR A 526 -4.47 19.49 -0.71
CA TYR A 526 -5.04 18.48 -1.59
C TYR A 526 -5.91 19.10 -2.67
N LEU A 527 -6.22 18.30 -3.69
CA LEU A 527 -7.31 18.55 -4.62
C LEU A 527 -8.24 17.33 -4.65
N ASP A 528 -9.52 17.58 -4.89
CA ASP A 528 -10.50 16.52 -5.07
C ASP A 528 -10.88 16.41 -6.56
N ILE A 529 -11.06 15.19 -7.04
CA ILE A 529 -11.58 14.83 -8.36
C ILE A 529 -12.80 13.97 -8.13
N LYS A 530 -13.88 14.21 -8.88
CA LYS A 530 -15.08 13.36 -8.83
C LYS A 530 -15.37 12.87 -10.24
N THR A 531 -15.35 11.55 -10.44
CA THR A 531 -15.40 10.96 -11.78
C THR A 531 -15.93 9.53 -11.76
N GLU A 532 -16.53 9.11 -12.87
CA GLU A 532 -16.92 7.72 -13.15
C GLU A 532 -15.78 6.93 -13.82
N ASP A 533 -14.70 7.60 -14.22
CA ASP A 533 -13.58 7.01 -14.93
C ASP A 533 -12.45 6.57 -13.97
N SER A 534 -11.70 5.54 -14.39
CA SER A 534 -10.38 5.27 -13.80
C SER A 534 -9.32 6.20 -14.41
N PHE A 535 -8.31 6.59 -13.63
CA PHE A 535 -7.21 7.42 -14.10
C PHE A 535 -5.91 7.14 -13.35
N MET A 536 -4.77 7.48 -13.95
CA MET A 536 -3.48 7.50 -13.27
C MET A 536 -3.23 8.91 -12.73
N ALA A 537 -2.97 9.04 -11.43
CA ALA A 537 -2.41 10.26 -10.85
C ALA A 537 -0.88 10.19 -10.89
N THR A 538 -0.24 11.24 -11.42
CA THR A 538 1.22 11.36 -11.47
C THR A 538 1.68 12.69 -10.90
N ALA A 539 2.68 12.63 -10.02
CA ALA A 539 3.33 13.76 -9.39
C ALA A 539 4.87 13.65 -9.48
N ASN A 540 5.56 14.77 -9.35
CA ASN A 540 7.03 14.85 -9.31
C ASN A 540 7.61 14.67 -7.88
N GLY A 541 6.82 14.13 -6.96
CA GLY A 541 7.14 13.88 -5.56
C GLY A 541 6.00 13.07 -4.94
N ARG A 542 6.05 12.84 -3.62
CA ARG A 542 5.13 11.90 -2.97
C ARG A 542 3.72 12.49 -2.86
N ILE A 543 2.73 11.64 -3.12
CA ILE A 543 1.31 11.91 -2.93
C ILE A 543 0.67 10.78 -2.10
N LEU A 544 -0.31 11.15 -1.29
CA LEU A 544 -1.24 10.22 -0.64
C LEU A 544 -2.60 10.37 -1.33
N VAL A 545 -3.19 9.26 -1.75
CA VAL A 545 -4.46 9.28 -2.48
C VAL A 545 -5.51 8.52 -1.69
N GLY A 546 -6.66 9.13 -1.46
CA GLY A 546 -7.84 8.50 -0.89
C GLY A 546 -8.96 8.40 -1.92
N GLN A 547 -9.58 7.23 -2.01
CA GLN A 547 -10.81 6.98 -2.75
C GLN A 547 -11.97 6.98 -1.75
N TYR A 548 -13.00 7.75 -2.07
CA TYR A 548 -14.20 7.92 -1.27
C TYR A 548 -15.40 7.49 -2.10
N LEU A 549 -16.11 6.47 -1.63
CA LEU A 549 -17.36 6.07 -2.25
C LEU A 549 -18.47 7.07 -1.94
N VAL A 550 -19.42 7.25 -2.87
CA VAL A 550 -20.56 8.14 -2.65
C VAL A 550 -21.69 7.45 -1.87
N SER A 551 -22.49 8.23 -1.17
CA SER A 551 -23.67 7.78 -0.43
C SER A 551 -24.72 7.13 -1.32
N GLN A 552 -25.45 6.16 -0.75
CA GLN A 552 -26.46 5.32 -1.41
C GLN A 552 -27.42 6.08 -2.33
N GLY A 553 -27.97 7.19 -1.85
CA GLY A 553 -28.95 8.04 -2.51
C GLY A 553 -28.36 8.86 -3.66
N SER A 554 -27.04 8.79 -3.86
CA SER A 554 -26.33 9.27 -5.04
C SER A 554 -26.07 8.15 -6.07
N THR A 555 -26.56 6.93 -5.84
CA THR A 555 -26.36 5.78 -6.73
C THR A 555 -27.69 5.39 -7.40
N ASP A 556 -27.63 4.90 -8.65
CA ASP A 556 -28.85 4.47 -9.38
C ASP A 556 -29.41 3.14 -8.84
N GLN A 557 -28.53 2.28 -8.31
CA GLN A 557 -28.90 0.99 -7.75
C GLN A 557 -29.41 1.11 -6.30
N ASN A 558 -29.27 2.28 -5.67
CA ASN A 558 -29.67 2.53 -4.29
C ASN A 558 -29.10 1.45 -3.35
N THR A 559 -27.78 1.27 -3.40
CA THR A 559 -27.03 0.31 -2.59
C THR A 559 -25.67 0.90 -2.24
N GLY A 560 -25.04 0.37 -1.19
CA GLY A 560 -23.76 0.83 -0.69
C GLY A 560 -23.85 2.21 -0.02
N ASP A 561 -22.77 2.60 0.65
CA ASP A 561 -22.59 3.91 1.26
C ASP A 561 -21.10 4.29 1.17
N PRO A 562 -20.65 5.41 1.78
CA PRO A 562 -19.25 5.80 1.70
C PRO A 562 -18.27 4.76 2.26
N ALA A 563 -17.02 4.85 1.84
CA ALA A 563 -15.90 4.09 2.40
C ALA A 563 -14.64 4.87 2.05
N LEU A 564 -13.61 4.84 2.90
CA LEU A 564 -12.33 5.47 2.67
C LEU A 564 -11.27 4.41 2.35
N ILE A 565 -10.81 4.41 1.11
CA ILE A 565 -9.85 3.42 0.61
C ILE A 565 -8.56 4.10 0.20
N HIS A 566 -7.40 3.58 0.62
CA HIS A 566 -6.13 4.02 0.09
C HIS A 566 -5.90 3.66 -1.38
N GLY A 567 -5.50 4.66 -2.16
CA GLY A 567 -4.84 4.48 -3.45
C GLY A 567 -3.39 4.05 -3.23
N ILE A 568 -3.07 2.80 -3.57
CA ILE A 568 -1.74 2.23 -3.37
C ILE A 568 -0.80 2.63 -4.51
N PRO A 569 0.40 3.19 -4.21
CA PRO A 569 1.42 3.45 -5.21
C PRO A 569 1.78 2.21 -6.05
N VAL A 570 1.97 2.39 -7.35
CA VAL A 570 2.24 1.25 -8.26
C VAL A 570 3.50 0.48 -7.91
N GLU A 571 4.49 1.14 -7.30
CA GLU A 571 5.74 0.53 -6.83
C GLU A 571 5.53 -0.40 -5.61
N GLN A 572 4.41 -0.24 -4.91
CA GLN A 572 4.04 -1.06 -3.75
C GLN A 572 3.13 -2.24 -4.12
N TRP A 573 2.77 -2.40 -5.39
CA TRP A 573 1.96 -3.52 -5.84
C TRP A 573 2.66 -4.87 -5.67
N ARG A 574 1.85 -5.94 -5.66
CA ARG A 574 2.30 -7.30 -5.42
C ARG A 574 1.87 -8.24 -6.53
N ASP A 575 2.51 -9.40 -6.56
CA ASP A 575 2.19 -10.54 -7.40
C ASP A 575 1.29 -11.56 -6.70
N ASP A 576 1.12 -11.50 -5.38
CA ASP A 576 0.20 -12.35 -4.62
C ASP A 576 -0.52 -11.63 -3.46
N TYR A 577 -1.81 -11.92 -3.32
CA TYR A 577 -2.72 -11.39 -2.31
C TYR A 577 -3.56 -12.51 -1.70
N PRO A 578 -3.19 -13.00 -0.50
CA PRO A 578 -4.13 -13.70 0.35
C PRO A 578 -5.11 -12.69 0.96
N ILE A 579 -6.41 -12.91 0.76
CA ILE A 579 -7.47 -12.01 1.21
C ILE A 579 -8.56 -12.78 1.95
N LEU A 580 -9.36 -12.08 2.76
CA LEU A 580 -10.61 -12.61 3.31
C LEU A 580 -11.73 -11.66 2.92
N THR A 581 -12.65 -12.16 2.10
CA THR A 581 -13.89 -11.47 1.80
C THR A 581 -14.89 -11.69 2.96
N PRO A 582 -15.39 -10.63 3.61
CA PRO A 582 -16.42 -10.71 4.64
C PRO A 582 -17.71 -11.42 4.18
N ASP A 583 -18.48 -11.95 5.13
CA ASP A 583 -19.86 -12.37 4.90
C ASP A 583 -20.81 -11.22 5.29
N GLY A 584 -22.12 -11.36 5.04
CA GLY A 584 -23.12 -10.35 5.42
C GLY A 584 -23.29 -9.21 4.41
N TYR A 585 -22.53 -9.23 3.32
CA TYR A 585 -22.66 -8.31 2.20
C TYR A 585 -23.47 -8.93 1.06
N SER A 586 -24.29 -8.11 0.39
CA SER A 586 -25.12 -8.58 -0.72
C SER A 586 -24.31 -8.80 -1.99
N GLN A 587 -23.18 -8.11 -2.09
CA GLN A 587 -22.23 -8.19 -3.19
C GLN A 587 -20.83 -7.92 -2.65
N ASP A 588 -19.88 -8.74 -3.07
CA ASP A 588 -18.46 -8.57 -2.79
C ASP A 588 -17.68 -8.58 -4.10
N TRP A 589 -16.71 -7.67 -4.19
CA TRP A 589 -15.98 -7.42 -5.41
C TRP A 589 -14.50 -7.19 -5.13
N LEU A 590 -13.70 -7.54 -6.12
CA LEU A 590 -12.31 -7.15 -6.23
C LEU A 590 -12.17 -6.13 -7.35
N THR A 591 -11.62 -4.96 -7.06
CA THR A 591 -11.14 -4.03 -8.10
C THR A 591 -9.70 -4.42 -8.42
N VAL A 592 -9.48 -4.95 -9.62
CA VAL A 592 -8.17 -5.43 -10.09
C VAL A 592 -7.56 -4.38 -11.00
N MET A 593 -6.38 -3.91 -10.63
CA MET A 593 -5.59 -2.89 -11.31
C MET A 593 -4.29 -3.51 -11.81
N LYS A 594 -4.15 -3.82 -13.10
CA LYS A 594 -3.00 -4.62 -13.57
C LYS A 594 -2.37 -4.10 -14.87
N PRO A 595 -1.11 -4.45 -15.17
CA PRO A 595 -0.56 -4.30 -16.51
C PRO A 595 -1.41 -5.07 -17.54
N LYS A 596 -1.61 -4.49 -18.72
CA LYS A 596 -2.33 -5.15 -19.84
C LYS A 596 -1.70 -6.48 -20.27
N THR A 597 -0.42 -6.65 -20.03
CA THR A 597 0.35 -7.88 -20.31
C THR A 597 0.24 -8.92 -19.21
N GLY A 598 -0.08 -8.51 -17.99
CA GLY A 598 -0.15 -9.38 -16.83
C GLY A 598 -1.39 -10.26 -16.84
N GLN A 599 -1.26 -11.52 -16.40
CA GLN A 599 -2.39 -12.40 -16.12
C GLN A 599 -2.60 -12.45 -14.62
N VAL A 600 -3.87 -12.51 -14.19
CA VAL A 600 -4.27 -12.64 -12.79
C VAL A 600 -5.19 -13.84 -12.65
N THR A 601 -5.05 -14.58 -11.54
CA THR A 601 -5.89 -15.73 -11.21
C THR A 601 -6.50 -15.54 -9.82
N LEU A 602 -7.75 -15.94 -9.65
CA LEU A 602 -8.44 -16.08 -8.37
C LEU A 602 -8.55 -17.57 -8.05
N ASP A 603 -7.97 -18.01 -6.94
CA ASP A 603 -7.91 -19.42 -6.52
C ASP A 603 -7.37 -20.36 -7.61
N GLY A 604 -6.32 -19.91 -8.30
CA GLY A 604 -5.69 -20.63 -9.41
C GLY A 604 -6.49 -20.62 -10.71
N THR A 605 -7.69 -20.02 -10.74
CA THR A 605 -8.49 -19.86 -11.95
C THR A 605 -8.25 -18.50 -12.59
N PRO A 606 -7.84 -18.41 -13.87
CA PRO A 606 -7.68 -17.13 -14.56
C PRO A 606 -8.95 -16.29 -14.52
N ILE A 607 -8.82 -15.01 -14.15
CA ILE A 607 -9.95 -14.07 -14.17
C ILE A 607 -10.28 -13.68 -15.62
N ASP A 608 -11.57 -13.50 -15.93
CA ASP A 608 -12.00 -13.01 -17.23
C ASP A 608 -11.73 -11.50 -17.35
N THR A 609 -10.81 -11.14 -18.24
CA THR A 609 -10.39 -9.74 -18.44
C THR A 609 -11.07 -9.09 -19.65
N SER A 610 -12.03 -9.76 -20.28
CA SER A 610 -12.69 -9.23 -21.50
C SER A 610 -13.49 -7.95 -21.25
N GLY A 611 -13.90 -7.71 -20.00
CA GLY A 611 -14.58 -6.48 -19.56
C GLY A 611 -13.66 -5.42 -18.96
N PHE A 612 -12.34 -5.65 -18.91
CA PHE A 612 -11.41 -4.69 -18.30
C PHE A 612 -11.21 -3.49 -19.24
N VAL A 613 -11.11 -2.31 -18.64
CA VAL A 613 -11.01 -1.04 -19.35
C VAL A 613 -9.59 -0.51 -19.24
N SER A 614 -8.99 -0.18 -20.39
CA SER A 614 -7.69 0.50 -20.44
C SER A 614 -7.78 1.89 -19.82
N VAL A 615 -6.81 2.24 -19.00
CA VAL A 615 -6.74 3.57 -18.37
C VAL A 615 -5.91 4.51 -19.23
N GLY A 616 -6.57 5.44 -19.93
CA GLY A 616 -5.90 6.48 -20.71
C GLY A 616 -4.86 5.93 -21.69
N THR A 617 -3.68 6.56 -21.71
CA THR A 617 -2.52 6.09 -22.48
C THR A 617 -1.58 5.17 -21.69
N THR A 618 -1.94 4.86 -20.45
CA THR A 618 -1.11 4.05 -19.53
C THR A 618 -1.01 2.58 -19.97
N PRO A 619 -0.02 1.82 -19.44
CA PRO A 619 0.07 0.38 -19.69
C PRO A 619 -0.94 -0.44 -18.86
N TYR A 620 -1.80 0.20 -18.07
CA TYR A 620 -2.69 -0.47 -17.12
C TYR A 620 -4.13 -0.58 -17.61
N GLU A 621 -4.83 -1.58 -17.09
CA GLU A 621 -6.27 -1.76 -17.21
C GLU A 621 -6.89 -2.06 -15.85
N VAL A 622 -8.15 -1.69 -15.70
CA VAL A 622 -8.93 -1.87 -14.47
C VAL A 622 -10.19 -2.68 -14.78
N GLY A 623 -10.55 -3.57 -13.89
CA GLY A 623 -11.82 -4.28 -13.96
C GLY A 623 -12.22 -4.86 -12.61
N TRP A 624 -13.42 -5.41 -12.58
CA TRP A 624 -14.05 -5.89 -11.34
C TRP A 624 -14.33 -7.38 -11.43
N VAL A 625 -14.07 -8.09 -10.35
CA VAL A 625 -14.32 -9.53 -10.23
C VAL A 625 -15.22 -9.75 -9.02
N ALA A 626 -16.40 -10.32 -9.23
CA ALA A 626 -17.25 -10.71 -8.12
C ALA A 626 -16.57 -11.86 -7.36
N VAL A 627 -16.57 -11.78 -6.04
CA VAL A 627 -15.95 -12.76 -5.15
C VAL A 627 -16.98 -13.26 -4.14
N THR A 628 -16.78 -14.46 -3.61
CA THR A 628 -17.67 -15.02 -2.60
C THR A 628 -17.12 -14.75 -1.21
N PRO A 629 -17.94 -14.74 -0.15
CA PRO A 629 -17.42 -14.70 1.21
C PRO A 629 -16.46 -15.86 1.48
N GLY A 630 -15.36 -15.58 2.19
CA GLY A 630 -14.35 -16.55 2.54
C GLY A 630 -12.93 -16.17 2.13
N PRO A 631 -11.95 -17.03 2.47
CA PRO A 631 -10.55 -16.79 2.13
C PRO A 631 -10.32 -17.05 0.64
N HIS A 632 -9.54 -16.19 0.00
CA HIS A 632 -9.17 -16.29 -1.40
C HIS A 632 -7.67 -16.01 -1.59
N LEU A 633 -7.10 -16.61 -2.64
CA LEU A 633 -5.74 -16.28 -3.08
C LEU A 633 -5.79 -15.71 -4.50
N VAL A 634 -5.36 -14.45 -4.64
CA VAL A 634 -5.23 -13.78 -5.93
C VAL A 634 -3.75 -13.70 -6.30
N THR A 635 -3.37 -14.21 -7.47
CA THR A 635 -1.98 -14.20 -7.93
C THR A 635 -1.85 -13.65 -9.34
N GLY A 636 -0.73 -13.01 -9.64
CA GLY A 636 -0.44 -12.37 -10.92
C GLY A 636 0.92 -12.75 -11.47
N THR A 637 1.07 -12.71 -12.80
CA THR A 637 2.37 -12.91 -13.48
C THR A 637 3.26 -11.67 -13.45
N GLU A 638 2.69 -10.53 -13.08
CA GLU A 638 3.34 -9.22 -12.91
C GLU A 638 2.68 -8.53 -11.69
N PRO A 639 3.36 -7.60 -11.01
CA PRO A 639 2.75 -6.84 -9.92
C PRO A 639 1.48 -6.10 -10.36
N PHE A 640 0.44 -6.17 -9.53
CA PHE A 640 -0.86 -5.56 -9.75
C PHE A 640 -1.41 -5.00 -8.43
N GLY A 641 -2.30 -4.01 -8.50
CA GLY A 641 -3.04 -3.48 -7.36
C GLY A 641 -4.37 -4.21 -7.18
N LEU A 642 -4.82 -4.32 -5.94
CA LEU A 642 -6.05 -5.01 -5.58
C LEU A 642 -6.74 -4.30 -4.42
N THR A 643 -8.04 -4.07 -4.57
CA THR A 643 -8.92 -3.47 -3.54
C THR A 643 -10.12 -4.38 -3.33
N GLU A 644 -10.47 -4.64 -2.07
CA GLU A 644 -11.67 -5.37 -1.67
C GLU A 644 -12.79 -4.37 -1.39
N ILE A 645 -13.97 -4.59 -1.97
CA ILE A 645 -15.13 -3.70 -1.82
C ILE A 645 -16.40 -4.54 -1.71
N GLY A 646 -17.21 -4.28 -0.69
CA GLY A 646 -18.53 -4.90 -0.54
C GLY A 646 -19.65 -3.89 -0.39
N TYR A 647 -20.83 -4.25 -0.89
CA TYR A 647 -22.03 -3.41 -0.86
C TYR A 647 -23.23 -4.16 -0.26
N SER A 648 -23.94 -3.47 0.61
CA SER A 648 -25.28 -3.84 1.06
C SER A 648 -26.17 -2.62 1.11
N ASN A 649 -27.46 -2.81 1.41
CA ASN A 649 -28.37 -1.68 1.58
C ASN A 649 -27.92 -0.84 2.78
N ALA A 650 -27.53 0.40 2.49
CA ALA A 650 -27.09 1.39 3.46
C ALA A 650 -25.79 1.07 4.22
N VAL A 651 -24.85 0.36 3.60
CA VAL A 651 -23.53 0.08 4.19
C VAL A 651 -22.53 -0.31 3.11
N SER A 652 -21.25 -0.07 3.32
CA SER A 652 -20.16 -0.62 2.49
C SER A 652 -18.98 -1.05 3.36
N TYR A 653 -18.00 -1.71 2.74
CA TYR A 653 -16.63 -1.72 3.24
C TYR A 653 -15.71 -1.50 2.05
N GLY A 654 -14.54 -0.91 2.29
CA GLY A 654 -13.52 -0.83 1.26
C GLY A 654 -12.13 -0.78 1.87
N LEU A 655 -11.21 -1.61 1.38
CA LEU A 655 -9.83 -1.57 1.82
C LEU A 655 -8.86 -2.02 0.73
N ALA A 656 -7.62 -1.54 0.80
CA ALA A 656 -6.55 -2.12 0.01
C ALA A 656 -6.30 -3.57 0.44
N ALA A 657 -6.29 -4.51 -0.51
CA ALA A 657 -6.09 -5.93 -0.23
C ALA A 657 -4.66 -6.27 0.24
N GLY A 658 -3.72 -5.34 0.05
CA GLY A 658 -2.33 -5.53 0.41
C GLY A 658 -1.36 -4.63 -0.35
N LEU A 659 -0.12 -4.61 0.13
CA LEU A 659 0.97 -3.87 -0.49
C LEU A 659 2.33 -4.33 0.02
N ASN A 660 3.35 -4.18 -0.82
CA ASN A 660 4.72 -4.06 -0.36
C ASN A 660 4.83 -2.72 0.40
N ILE A 661 5.53 -2.67 1.52
CA ILE A 661 5.72 -1.47 2.35
C ILE A 661 7.22 -1.24 2.38
N LYS A 662 7.76 -0.98 1.19
CA LYS A 662 9.19 -0.75 0.98
C LYS A 662 9.47 0.74 1.03
N GLU A 663 10.65 1.10 1.50
CA GLU A 663 11.14 2.46 1.35
C GLU A 663 11.33 2.77 -0.14
N LEU A 664 10.57 3.77 -0.60
CA LEU A 664 10.68 4.27 -1.96
C LEU A 664 11.64 5.45 -1.97
N ALA A 665 12.51 5.49 -2.97
CA ALA A 665 13.39 6.63 -3.16
C ALA A 665 12.53 7.90 -3.39
N PRO A 666 12.87 9.03 -2.74
CA PRO A 666 12.13 10.28 -2.89
C PRO A 666 12.09 10.82 -4.32
#